data_AF-A0A2E3TMZ3-F1
#
_entry.id   AF-A0A2E3TMZ3-F1
#
_cell.length_a   1.000
_cell.length_b   1.000
_cell.length_c   1.000
_cell.angle_alpha   90.00
_cell.angle_beta   90.00
_cell.angle_gamma   90.00
#
_symmetry.space_group_name_H-M   'P 1'
#
loop_
_entity.id
_entity.type
_entity.pdbx_description
1 polymer ?
#
loop_
_entity_poly.entity_id
_entity_poly.type
_entity_poly.pdbx_seq_one_letter_code
_entity_poly.pdbx_strand_id
1 'polypeptide(L)'
;MIIVNQYPKLGSNLVKFCGEYIEFVVDTSEGNCAAFLRTNINQSKKTNLEIVQKIENNILPLSNDWSDIPMQQIEPFKFNINIPLMEIGNFEAKVYVRLEDGSITWPEGSNTRIKVEPIITFAGNTIYTAFTRLFGEAKFNGAIQSDDEEYVKKLDQKGYCVLPPSGKFRDLIDQLDFIIGELRCRIIQLLPIHPTPSTYARMGRYGSPFASLNLFDVDSSLAVFDKKTTPMDQFKELVDAIHFRNALIFLDIPINHTGWASTLQNHHPNWFLKNENGEEFKSPGAWGVLWEDLSKLDYEKRDLWIYMANMFLFWCRKGVDGFRCDAGYKIPIPVWAYIIAKVRLEYPNTVFLLEGLGGDPSITEELLGLTGMNWAYSEIFQCYDHKSIENYLPYSIKTSSSKGNLIHFAETHDNNRLAAVSEIFSKLRIGICALTCTNGAFGFSNGVEWFAKEKINVHNAHGLNWGYQNNLISWIKVINTIIQTHPSFFPESTISITSHDNQNKKIFSILRVSKNNDHSLLIFSNLDIENKVSLDDYDKTFKYNLLDSRMNIKTLAPGETICLSNDSYWRKLILNKIKNPFTKLKNIEENLIRFKILQIINYFELPKKSFENKEKYINGIFDIFNDNPYEFLLKNINFYNIVKWNDNEDDKRIIMLPLDNILFLESKYKFSAEIKNQEKTIVHENSFETKNGKHIVIFLPINSIDINLKYSLHLNFLKNRNSVFKQSDIILLSNSNSLSLPCIYRTSQSQKNDQLAICTNNISSLTQLRSAWGEIKSKYDGLLHSNLNEKFPSERHILLNRCRCWVLHNGFSTKLDIGCQTHFGKLKSGEIIWHFNVPVGHGKVVPISIFIRLHKNKNSLEIKFERDLKSSNPVELEDNELIELIVRFDIEDRNSHHISKIDNEIKNYWSSKINITKNGFKFTPDKNRILNVIFNDANYFMESEWYHDIQHSEDIERCIDGYSDLYSPGYFKTKLIGGDTKKVFANVNCENQIYKNSNFSDEPIKLEEALKNSIKSFIVKRDDCKSIIAGYPWFLDWGRDSLISLRGIIAADLLDEAEDILIQYASFEEEGTIPNMIRGNDSKNRETSDAPLWFFVACKDFINKKNDDSFIFKK
;
A
#
# COMPACT_ATOMS: atom_id res chain seq x y z
N MET A 1 9.95 42.33 -24.37
CA MET A 1 10.00 41.47 -23.17
C MET A 1 8.55 41.27 -22.75
N ILE A 2 8.03 40.04 -22.82
CA ILE A 2 6.63 39.76 -22.52
C ILE A 2 6.43 39.79 -21.01
N ILE A 3 5.43 40.53 -20.54
CA ILE A 3 5.09 40.59 -19.13
C ILE A 3 4.06 39.50 -18.85
N VAL A 4 4.34 38.69 -17.83
CA VAL A 4 3.48 37.58 -17.39
C VAL A 4 3.18 37.80 -15.92
N ASN A 5 1.92 38.02 -15.57
CA ASN A 5 1.48 38.24 -14.20
C ASN A 5 0.57 37.10 -13.77
N GLN A 6 0.96 36.36 -12.73
CA GLN A 6 0.22 35.21 -12.22
C GLN A 6 -0.53 35.58 -10.93
N TYR A 7 -1.77 35.11 -10.83
CA TYR A 7 -2.50 34.89 -9.58
C TYR A 7 -2.66 33.38 -9.34
N PRO A 8 -2.47 32.85 -8.12
CA PRO A 8 -1.98 33.56 -6.93
C PRO A 8 -0.55 34.06 -7.13
N LYS A 9 -0.22 35.16 -6.43
CA LYS A 9 1.05 35.88 -6.58
C LYS A 9 2.25 34.94 -6.37
N LEU A 10 3.28 35.07 -7.20
CA LEU A 10 4.52 34.30 -7.10
C LEU A 10 5.19 34.47 -5.73
N GLY A 11 5.78 33.38 -5.23
CA GLY A 11 6.37 33.29 -3.89
C GLY A 11 5.36 33.32 -2.72
N SER A 12 4.06 33.32 -2.99
CA SER A 12 3.05 33.18 -1.93
C SER A 12 3.02 31.74 -1.38
N ASN A 13 2.69 31.61 -0.09
CA ASN A 13 2.41 30.33 0.54
C ASN A 13 0.94 30.35 0.98
N LEU A 14 0.19 29.33 0.59
CA LEU A 14 -1.24 29.21 0.84
C LEU A 14 -1.51 27.92 1.61
N VAL A 15 -2.38 27.98 2.61
CA VAL A 15 -2.95 26.80 3.26
C VAL A 15 -4.37 26.59 2.73
N LYS A 16 -4.63 25.38 2.22
CA LYS A 16 -5.90 24.92 1.67
C LYS A 16 -6.24 23.55 2.26
N PHE A 17 -7.44 23.05 2.01
CA PHE A 17 -7.92 21.76 2.50
C PHE A 17 -8.31 20.84 1.35
N CYS A 18 -8.20 19.53 1.55
CA CYS A 18 -8.72 18.57 0.57
C CYS A 18 -10.21 18.85 0.29
N GLY A 19 -10.63 18.71 -0.97
CA GLY A 19 -11.99 19.02 -1.41
C GLY A 19 -12.19 20.46 -1.87
N GLU A 20 -11.25 21.37 -1.61
CA GLU A 20 -11.27 22.73 -2.15
C GLU A 20 -10.73 22.80 -3.60
N TYR A 21 -10.88 23.97 -4.22
CA TYR A 21 -10.30 24.32 -5.51
C TYR A 21 -9.32 25.47 -5.35
N ILE A 22 -8.34 25.51 -6.25
CA ILE A 22 -7.46 26.66 -6.42
C ILE A 22 -7.51 27.14 -7.88
N GLU A 23 -7.76 28.43 -8.04
CA GLU A 23 -7.74 29.09 -9.33
C GLU A 23 -6.35 29.67 -9.59
N PHE A 24 -5.81 29.40 -10.78
CA PHE A 24 -4.68 30.12 -11.33
C PHE A 24 -5.14 30.97 -12.51
N VAL A 25 -4.77 32.24 -12.49
CA VAL A 25 -5.04 33.20 -13.56
C VAL A 25 -3.72 33.79 -14.02
N VAL A 26 -3.54 33.97 -15.32
CA VAL A 26 -2.38 34.66 -15.87
C VAL A 26 -2.82 35.75 -16.84
N ASP A 27 -2.28 36.95 -16.64
CA ASP A 27 -2.36 38.07 -17.56
C ASP A 27 -1.04 38.20 -18.32
N THR A 28 -1.08 38.32 -19.64
CA THR A 28 0.08 38.40 -20.53
C THR A 28 0.02 39.65 -21.41
N SER A 29 1.18 40.22 -21.76
CA SER A 29 1.25 41.33 -22.73
C SER A 29 1.13 40.89 -24.21
N GLU A 30 1.04 39.59 -24.48
CA GLU A 30 0.91 38.98 -25.82
C GLU A 30 -0.27 38.01 -25.85
N GLY A 31 -1.15 38.14 -26.85
CA GLY A 31 -2.39 37.37 -26.94
C GLY A 31 -2.31 36.13 -27.83
N ASN A 32 -1.36 36.10 -28.77
CA ASN A 32 -1.07 34.92 -29.59
C ASN A 32 -0.07 34.00 -28.88
N CYS A 33 -0.51 33.40 -27.76
CA CYS A 33 0.31 32.45 -26.99
C CYS A 33 -0.55 31.34 -26.36
N ALA A 34 0.10 30.30 -25.84
CA ALA A 34 -0.53 29.27 -25.04
C ALA A 34 0.04 29.31 -23.61
N ALA A 35 -0.83 29.32 -22.60
CA ALA A 35 -0.41 29.28 -21.19
C ALA A 35 -0.49 27.86 -20.61
N PHE A 36 0.47 27.53 -19.75
CA PHE A 36 0.56 26.25 -19.07
C PHE A 36 0.88 26.44 -17.58
N LEU A 37 0.23 25.66 -16.72
CA LEU A 37 0.55 25.54 -15.31
C LEU A 37 1.52 24.39 -15.11
N ARG A 38 2.77 24.68 -14.76
CA ARG A 38 3.74 23.68 -14.30
C ARG A 38 3.56 23.44 -12.81
N THR A 39 3.18 22.23 -12.43
CA THR A 39 2.87 21.92 -11.03
C THR A 39 3.01 20.44 -10.68
N ASN A 40 3.16 20.15 -9.38
CA ASN A 40 3.03 18.81 -8.80
C ASN A 40 1.76 18.64 -7.92
N ILE A 41 0.78 19.55 -8.02
CA ILE A 41 -0.49 19.43 -7.28
C ILE A 41 -1.14 18.06 -7.54
N ASN A 42 -1.60 17.40 -6.47
CA ASN A 42 -2.17 16.05 -6.48
C ASN A 42 -1.21 14.94 -6.94
N GLN A 43 0.09 15.10 -6.73
CA GLN A 43 1.10 14.08 -7.00
C GLN A 43 1.91 13.71 -5.75
N SER A 44 1.34 13.94 -4.55
CA SER A 44 2.00 13.76 -3.26
C SER A 44 2.49 12.32 -3.07
N LYS A 45 1.75 11.33 -3.57
CA LYS A 45 2.16 9.92 -3.49
C LYS A 45 3.47 9.67 -4.24
N LYS A 46 3.67 10.26 -5.42
CA LYS A 46 4.91 10.15 -6.18
C LYS A 46 6.06 10.84 -5.48
N THR A 47 5.85 12.09 -5.02
CA THR A 47 6.85 12.85 -4.26
C THR A 47 7.30 12.08 -3.01
N ASN A 48 6.34 11.55 -2.24
CA ASN A 48 6.63 10.78 -1.03
C ASN A 48 7.39 9.48 -1.34
N LEU A 49 7.02 8.77 -2.42
CA LEU A 49 7.74 7.57 -2.86
C LEU A 49 9.19 7.89 -3.24
N GLU A 50 9.44 8.97 -3.98
CA GLU A 50 10.80 9.37 -4.35
C GLU A 50 11.63 9.79 -3.13
N ILE A 51 11.05 10.52 -2.17
CA ILE A 51 11.71 10.86 -0.90
C ILE A 51 12.10 9.58 -0.15
N VAL A 52 11.20 8.61 -0.04
CA VAL A 52 11.45 7.34 0.65
C VAL A 52 12.51 6.51 -0.06
N GLN A 53 12.42 6.37 -1.39
CA GLN A 53 13.39 5.61 -2.19
C GLN A 53 14.80 6.24 -2.17
N LYS A 54 14.89 7.56 -2.09
CA LYS A 54 16.17 8.27 -1.91
C LYS A 54 16.86 7.87 -0.60
N ILE A 55 16.12 7.76 0.49
CA ILE A 55 16.69 7.44 1.80
C ILE A 55 16.93 5.94 1.96
N GLU A 56 15.96 5.09 1.60
CA GLU A 56 16.04 3.64 1.85
C GLU A 56 16.86 2.89 0.80
N ASN A 57 16.78 3.31 -0.48
CA ASN A 57 17.39 2.58 -1.59
C ASN A 57 18.50 3.37 -2.31
N ASN A 58 18.83 4.58 -1.84
CA ASN A 58 19.77 5.51 -2.50
C ASN A 58 19.43 5.79 -3.99
N ILE A 59 18.14 5.76 -4.34
CA ILE A 59 17.68 6.07 -5.71
C ILE A 59 17.55 7.60 -5.84
N LEU A 60 18.12 8.18 -6.89
CA LEU A 60 17.99 9.61 -7.16
C LEU A 60 16.53 9.95 -7.55
N PRO A 61 15.88 10.93 -6.89
CA PRO A 61 14.58 11.44 -7.32
C PRO A 61 14.65 11.98 -8.74
N LEU A 62 13.66 11.64 -9.57
CA LEU A 62 13.57 12.10 -10.96
C LEU A 62 12.55 13.22 -11.11
N SER A 63 11.85 13.61 -10.03
CA SER A 63 10.80 14.62 -10.04
C SER A 63 9.63 14.24 -10.96
N ASN A 64 9.24 12.96 -10.96
CA ASN A 64 8.13 12.44 -11.80
C ASN A 64 6.74 12.93 -11.35
N ASP A 65 6.69 13.69 -10.26
CA ASP A 65 5.52 14.37 -9.74
C ASP A 65 5.19 15.67 -10.49
N TRP A 66 6.13 16.24 -11.23
CA TRP A 66 5.88 17.47 -12.00
C TRP A 66 5.22 17.21 -13.36
N SER A 67 4.26 18.05 -13.71
CA SER A 67 3.56 18.02 -15.01
C SER A 67 3.17 19.42 -15.48
N ASP A 68 2.95 19.57 -16.79
CA ASP A 68 2.48 20.80 -17.42
C ASP A 68 1.01 20.63 -17.82
N ILE A 69 0.12 21.46 -17.26
CA ILE A 69 -1.31 21.41 -17.52
C ILE A 69 -1.71 22.62 -18.39
N PRO A 70 -2.31 22.43 -19.57
CA PRO A 70 -2.73 23.54 -20.43
C PRO A 70 -3.83 24.38 -19.76
N MET A 71 -3.71 25.70 -19.84
CA MET A 71 -4.69 26.64 -19.33
C MET A 71 -5.68 27.08 -20.43
N GLN A 72 -6.89 27.46 -20.03
CA GLN A 72 -7.93 27.93 -20.95
C GLN A 72 -7.81 29.43 -21.17
N GLN A 73 -7.83 29.88 -22.44
CA GLN A 73 -7.90 31.31 -22.77
C GLN A 73 -9.33 31.81 -22.53
N ILE A 74 -9.47 32.86 -21.71
CA ILE A 74 -10.77 33.47 -21.38
C ILE A 74 -10.92 34.86 -22.00
N GLU A 75 -9.83 35.58 -22.17
CA GLU A 75 -9.75 36.86 -22.89
C GLU A 75 -8.46 36.85 -23.73
N PRO A 76 -8.30 37.73 -24.74
CA PRO A 76 -7.12 37.72 -25.61
C PRO A 76 -5.79 37.67 -24.84
N PHE A 77 -5.71 38.36 -23.71
CA PHE A 77 -4.51 38.49 -22.90
C PHE A 77 -4.57 37.74 -21.56
N LYS A 78 -5.55 36.83 -21.39
CA LYS A 78 -5.84 36.23 -20.08
C LYS A 78 -6.21 34.76 -20.18
N PHE A 79 -5.59 33.96 -19.34
CA PHE A 79 -5.85 32.52 -19.23
C PHE A 79 -6.16 32.13 -17.79
N ASN A 80 -6.98 31.09 -17.60
CA ASN A 80 -7.25 30.54 -16.29
C ASN A 80 -7.23 29.00 -16.27
N ILE A 81 -7.09 28.45 -15.07
CA ILE A 81 -7.31 27.05 -14.77
C ILE A 81 -7.76 26.88 -13.32
N ASN A 82 -8.72 26.00 -13.08
CA ASN A 82 -9.20 25.63 -11.75
C ASN A 82 -8.79 24.19 -11.42
N ILE A 83 -7.95 24.02 -10.41
CA ILE A 83 -7.43 22.71 -10.01
C ILE A 83 -8.12 22.25 -8.72
N PRO A 84 -8.77 21.06 -8.69
CA PRO A 84 -9.28 20.47 -7.46
C PRO A 84 -8.13 19.98 -6.58
N LEU A 85 -8.22 20.13 -5.26
CA LEU A 85 -7.21 19.66 -4.31
C LEU A 85 -7.66 18.33 -3.71
N MET A 86 -7.01 17.24 -4.14
CA MET A 86 -7.42 15.87 -3.83
C MET A 86 -6.48 15.10 -2.91
N GLU A 87 -5.25 15.57 -2.75
CA GLU A 87 -4.23 14.91 -1.94
C GLU A 87 -3.65 15.87 -0.90
N ILE A 88 -3.26 15.31 0.25
CA ILE A 88 -2.59 16.04 1.33
C ILE A 88 -1.11 16.15 1.01
N GLY A 89 -0.56 17.35 1.10
CA GLY A 89 0.85 17.56 0.78
C GLY A 89 1.25 19.02 0.65
N ASN A 90 2.52 19.22 0.32
CA ASN A 90 3.07 20.52 -0.03
C ASN A 90 3.35 20.51 -1.53
N PHE A 91 2.67 21.38 -2.25
CA PHE A 91 2.75 21.48 -3.70
C PHE A 91 3.33 22.82 -4.14
N GLU A 92 3.89 22.83 -5.34
CA GLU A 92 4.42 24.01 -5.99
C GLU A 92 3.80 24.19 -7.37
N ALA A 93 3.58 25.44 -7.75
CA ALA A 93 2.96 25.78 -9.03
C ALA A 93 3.53 27.08 -9.60
N LYS A 94 3.79 27.07 -10.91
CA LYS A 94 4.21 28.26 -11.67
C LYS A 94 3.70 28.19 -13.10
N VAL A 95 3.15 29.30 -13.57
CA VAL A 95 2.63 29.45 -14.93
C VAL A 95 3.77 29.89 -15.87
N TYR A 96 3.76 29.38 -17.09
CA TYR A 96 4.54 29.93 -18.19
C TYR A 96 3.67 30.10 -19.44
N VAL A 97 4.09 30.99 -20.33
CA VAL A 97 3.48 31.16 -21.66
C VAL A 97 4.46 30.70 -22.74
N ARG A 98 3.93 30.01 -23.74
CA ARG A 98 4.64 29.55 -24.93
C ARG A 98 4.16 30.31 -26.15
N LEU A 99 5.08 30.94 -26.86
CA LEU A 99 4.80 31.71 -28.08
C LEU A 99 4.71 30.80 -29.31
N GLU A 100 4.24 31.35 -30.43
CA GLU A 100 4.12 30.62 -31.70
C GLU A 100 5.47 30.08 -32.23
N ASP A 101 6.57 30.77 -31.93
CA ASP A 101 7.93 30.33 -32.29
C ASP A 101 8.47 29.20 -31.38
N GLY A 102 7.67 28.76 -30.40
CA GLY A 102 8.01 27.72 -29.43
C GLY A 102 8.78 28.21 -28.21
N SER A 103 9.17 29.49 -28.15
CA SER A 103 9.87 30.05 -26.99
C SER A 103 8.97 30.10 -25.75
N ILE A 104 9.57 29.94 -24.57
CA ILE A 104 8.88 29.93 -23.28
C ILE A 104 9.28 31.16 -22.48
N THR A 105 8.28 31.90 -21.98
CA THR A 105 8.47 33.01 -21.06
C THR A 105 7.91 32.65 -19.68
N TRP A 106 8.75 32.80 -18.67
CA TRP A 106 8.38 32.63 -17.26
C TRP A 106 8.17 33.99 -16.60
N PRO A 107 7.23 34.10 -15.65
CA PRO A 107 7.14 35.28 -14.81
C PRO A 107 8.29 35.30 -13.77
N GLU A 108 8.73 36.49 -13.37
CA GLU A 108 9.77 36.67 -12.35
C GLU A 108 9.27 36.29 -10.94
N GLY A 109 10.09 35.56 -10.17
CA GLY A 109 9.78 35.14 -8.80
C GLY A 109 9.84 33.63 -8.58
N SER A 110 9.73 33.21 -7.32
CA SER A 110 9.67 31.79 -6.92
C SER A 110 8.28 31.20 -7.15
N ASN A 111 8.20 29.87 -7.09
CA ASN A 111 6.93 29.15 -7.25
C ASN A 111 5.91 29.56 -6.17
N THR A 112 4.63 29.53 -6.52
CA THR A 112 3.56 29.59 -5.53
C THR A 112 3.52 28.25 -4.81
N ARG A 113 3.48 28.27 -3.47
CA ARG A 113 3.40 27.08 -2.62
C ARG A 113 2.00 26.89 -2.07
N ILE A 114 1.51 25.67 -2.14
CA ILE A 114 0.16 25.29 -1.74
C ILE A 114 0.28 24.10 -0.79
N LYS A 115 0.04 24.37 0.49
CA LYS A 115 -0.09 23.32 1.50
C LYS A 115 -1.54 22.89 1.60
N VAL A 116 -1.79 21.60 1.44
CA VAL A 116 -3.13 21.02 1.53
C VAL A 116 -3.23 20.19 2.80
N GLU A 117 -4.12 20.61 3.70
CA GLU A 117 -4.40 20.01 5.00
C GLU A 117 -5.57 19.00 4.92
N PRO A 118 -5.61 18.00 5.82
CA PRO A 118 -6.72 17.06 5.90
C PRO A 118 -8.06 17.76 6.17
N ILE A 119 -9.14 17.34 5.53
CA ILE A 119 -10.46 17.98 5.72
C ILE A 119 -10.98 17.87 7.16
N ILE A 120 -10.54 16.83 7.89
CA ILE A 120 -10.89 16.58 9.29
C ILE A 120 -10.38 17.71 10.20
N THR A 121 -9.40 18.51 9.75
CA THR A 121 -8.83 19.65 10.50
C THR A 121 -9.42 21.00 10.09
N PHE A 122 -10.48 21.01 9.28
CA PHE A 122 -11.10 22.26 8.80
C PHE A 122 -11.63 23.14 9.92
N ALA A 123 -12.17 22.56 10.99
CA ALA A 123 -12.74 23.31 12.11
C ALA A 123 -12.70 22.54 13.44
N GLY A 124 -12.84 23.27 14.54
CA GLY A 124 -13.00 22.66 15.87
C GLY A 124 -11.78 21.87 16.33
N ASN A 125 -10.58 22.37 16.07
CA ASN A 125 -9.29 21.76 16.45
C ASN A 125 -8.95 22.02 17.93
N THR A 126 -9.91 21.76 18.83
CA THR A 126 -9.76 22.00 20.27
C THR A 126 -9.07 20.81 20.95
N ILE A 127 -7.93 21.06 21.57
CA ILE A 127 -7.06 20.06 22.20
C ILE A 127 -7.23 20.05 23.73
N TYR A 128 -7.51 18.88 24.29
CA TYR A 128 -7.40 18.62 25.72
C TYR A 128 -6.17 17.73 25.96
N THR A 129 -5.16 18.27 26.61
CA THR A 129 -3.94 17.53 26.95
C THR A 129 -4.17 16.78 28.25
N ALA A 130 -4.24 15.45 28.17
CA ALA A 130 -4.49 14.54 29.28
C ALA A 130 -3.22 13.80 29.69
N PHE A 131 -2.89 13.85 30.98
CA PHE A 131 -1.89 12.99 31.58
C PHE A 131 -2.56 11.78 32.23
N THR A 132 -2.62 10.64 31.53
CA THR A 132 -3.34 9.41 31.95
C THR A 132 -3.05 9.01 33.41
N ARG A 133 -1.80 9.17 33.86
CA ARG A 133 -1.37 8.91 35.25
C ARG A 133 -2.21 9.62 36.30
N LEU A 134 -2.75 10.81 35.99
CA LEU A 134 -3.54 11.61 36.93
C LEU A 134 -5.02 11.20 36.94
N PHE A 135 -5.49 10.49 35.93
CA PHE A 135 -6.89 10.03 35.85
C PHE A 135 -7.06 8.77 36.70
N GLY A 136 -7.08 8.94 38.02
CA GLY A 136 -7.38 7.91 39.01
C GLY A 136 -7.82 8.60 40.29
N GLU A 137 -7.51 8.07 41.47
CA GLU A 137 -7.70 8.80 42.75
C GLU A 137 -6.87 10.08 42.82
N ALA A 138 -5.71 10.10 42.14
CA ALA A 138 -4.78 11.22 42.16
C ALA A 138 -5.39 12.55 41.65
N LYS A 139 -6.41 12.52 40.77
CA LYS A 139 -7.06 13.76 40.28
C LYS A 139 -7.71 14.58 41.40
N PHE A 140 -8.11 13.93 42.49
CA PHE A 140 -8.74 14.61 43.63
C PHE A 140 -7.68 15.17 44.57
N ASN A 141 -6.85 14.30 45.16
CA ASN A 141 -6.00 14.65 46.30
C ASN A 141 -4.50 14.37 46.07
N GLY A 142 -4.08 14.05 44.84
CA GLY A 142 -2.73 13.56 44.56
C GLY A 142 -2.52 12.09 44.95
N ALA A 143 -1.42 11.49 44.49
CA ALA A 143 -1.17 10.06 44.65
C ALA A 143 -0.53 9.66 45.99
N ILE A 144 0.09 10.61 46.69
CA ILE A 144 0.60 10.43 48.05
C ILE A 144 -0.14 11.41 48.94
N GLN A 145 -0.83 10.91 49.95
CA GLN A 145 -1.52 11.73 50.94
C GLN A 145 -0.51 12.27 51.96
N SER A 146 -0.84 13.41 52.60
CA SER A 146 0.03 14.04 53.62
C SER A 146 0.44 13.09 54.73
N ASP A 147 -0.48 12.20 55.13
CA ASP A 147 -0.31 11.27 56.25
C ASP A 147 0.64 10.11 55.89
N ASP A 148 0.81 9.82 54.59
CA ASP A 148 1.67 8.75 54.09
C ASP A 148 3.12 9.22 53.83
N GLU A 149 3.36 10.52 53.71
CA GLU A 149 4.68 11.07 53.35
C GLU A 149 5.80 10.63 54.28
N GLU A 150 5.53 10.57 55.59
CA GLU A 150 6.54 10.18 56.58
C GLU A 150 6.94 8.70 56.42
N TYR A 151 5.98 7.83 56.11
CA TYR A 151 6.22 6.41 55.86
C TYR A 151 7.01 6.21 54.57
N VAL A 152 6.65 6.94 53.51
CA VAL A 152 7.38 6.90 52.23
C VAL A 152 8.84 7.33 52.43
N LYS A 153 9.09 8.45 53.14
CA LYS A 153 10.45 8.91 53.46
C LYS A 153 11.25 7.87 54.25
N LYS A 154 10.64 7.20 55.22
CA LYS A 154 11.28 6.11 55.98
C LYS A 154 11.65 4.91 55.10
N LEU A 155 10.82 4.57 54.12
CA LEU A 155 11.09 3.49 53.17
C LEU A 155 12.23 3.86 52.21
N ASP A 156 12.26 5.10 51.73
CA ASP A 156 13.35 5.59 50.87
C ASP A 156 14.70 5.56 51.57
N GLN A 157 14.75 6.01 52.84
CA GLN A 157 15.97 5.98 53.65
C GLN A 157 16.49 4.54 53.85
N LYS A 158 15.61 3.55 53.78
CA LYS A 158 15.97 2.12 53.83
C LYS A 158 16.30 1.52 52.46
N GLY A 159 16.32 2.33 51.40
CA GLY A 159 16.63 1.89 50.03
C GLY A 159 15.48 1.21 49.29
N TYR A 160 14.23 1.28 49.80
CA TYR A 160 13.07 0.75 49.09
C TYR A 160 12.55 1.74 48.05
N CYS A 161 12.09 1.21 46.91
CA CYS A 161 11.42 1.98 45.88
C CYS A 161 9.91 1.94 46.10
N VAL A 162 9.30 3.07 46.47
CA VAL A 162 7.84 3.20 46.61
C VAL A 162 7.23 3.77 45.33
N LEU A 163 6.33 3.01 44.71
CA LEU A 163 5.57 3.38 43.52
C LEU A 163 4.08 3.47 43.88
N PRO A 164 3.49 4.68 43.97
CA PRO A 164 2.06 4.81 44.26
C PRO A 164 1.21 4.37 43.05
N PRO A 165 -0.10 4.10 43.24
CA PRO A 165 -1.00 3.79 42.13
C PRO A 165 -0.99 4.87 41.05
N SER A 166 -0.97 4.47 39.79
CA SER A 166 -1.12 5.34 38.61
C SER A 166 -2.55 5.26 38.08
N GLY A 167 -3.07 6.34 37.49
CA GLY A 167 -4.30 6.31 36.70
C GLY A 167 -4.20 5.39 35.48
N LYS A 168 -5.35 4.89 35.01
CA LYS A 168 -5.44 3.89 33.94
C LYS A 168 -6.08 4.44 32.67
N PHE A 169 -5.88 3.75 31.55
CA PHE A 169 -6.60 4.04 30.30
C PHE A 169 -8.12 4.00 30.49
N ARG A 170 -8.63 2.99 31.24
CA ARG A 170 -10.06 2.86 31.55
C ARG A 170 -10.60 3.99 32.43
N ASP A 171 -9.81 4.48 33.37
CA ASP A 171 -10.19 5.63 34.20
C ASP A 171 -10.35 6.91 33.34
N LEU A 172 -9.51 7.08 32.31
CA LEU A 172 -9.65 8.17 31.33
C LEU A 172 -10.86 7.96 30.41
N ILE A 173 -11.14 6.71 29.98
CA ILE A 173 -12.35 6.37 29.22
C ILE A 173 -13.61 6.86 29.95
N ASP A 174 -13.66 6.67 31.27
CA ASP A 174 -14.80 7.09 32.10
C ASP A 174 -15.01 8.62 32.11
N GLN A 175 -13.98 9.41 31.79
CA GLN A 175 -14.08 10.87 31.72
C GLN A 175 -14.33 11.41 30.30
N LEU A 176 -14.37 10.55 29.26
CA LEU A 176 -14.51 11.02 27.88
C LEU A 176 -15.85 11.71 27.60
N ASP A 177 -16.95 11.31 28.26
CA ASP A 177 -18.25 11.98 28.13
C ASP A 177 -18.18 13.42 28.67
N PHE A 178 -17.42 13.64 29.74
CA PHE A 178 -17.15 14.97 30.28
C PHE A 178 -16.23 15.78 29.36
N ILE A 179 -15.08 15.22 28.95
CA ILE A 179 -14.07 15.95 28.16
C ILE A 179 -14.60 16.28 26.75
N ILE A 180 -15.20 15.31 26.07
CA ILE A 180 -15.65 15.48 24.68
C ILE A 180 -17.07 16.02 24.61
N GLY A 181 -17.97 15.60 25.50
CA GLY A 181 -19.37 16.03 25.50
C GLY A 181 -19.59 17.36 26.21
N GLU A 182 -19.14 17.48 27.46
CA GLU A 182 -19.37 18.68 28.27
C GLU A 182 -18.38 19.80 27.96
N LEU A 183 -17.06 19.55 27.99
CA LEU A 183 -16.06 20.57 27.65
C LEU A 183 -15.98 20.83 26.15
N ARG A 184 -16.43 19.89 25.31
CA ARG A 184 -16.36 19.97 23.84
C ARG A 184 -14.95 20.04 23.29
N CYS A 185 -14.01 19.36 23.91
CA CYS A 185 -12.70 19.14 23.32
C CYS A 185 -12.78 17.99 22.32
N ARG A 186 -12.28 18.22 21.10
CA ARG A 186 -12.38 17.24 20.01
C ARG A 186 -11.12 16.39 19.88
N ILE A 187 -9.97 16.90 20.30
CA ILE A 187 -8.69 16.22 20.20
C ILE A 187 -8.23 15.92 21.62
N ILE A 188 -7.99 14.65 21.93
CA ILE A 188 -7.38 14.21 23.18
C ILE A 188 -5.88 14.01 22.90
N GLN A 189 -5.03 14.89 23.43
CA GLN A 189 -3.59 14.72 23.36
C GLN A 189 -3.12 14.02 24.64
N LEU A 190 -2.55 12.83 24.52
CA LEU A 190 -1.95 12.14 25.66
C LEU A 190 -0.52 12.61 25.85
N LEU A 191 -0.11 12.93 27.09
CA LEU A 191 1.31 12.90 27.45
C LEU A 191 1.89 11.51 27.18
N PRO A 192 3.23 11.36 27.06
CA PRO A 192 3.82 10.09 26.66
C PRO A 192 3.34 8.92 27.55
N ILE A 193 2.90 7.85 26.90
CA ILE A 193 2.33 6.66 27.54
C ILE A 193 3.30 5.49 27.60
N HIS A 194 4.54 5.70 27.17
CA HIS A 194 5.55 4.66 27.02
C HIS A 194 6.10 4.21 28.38
N PRO A 195 6.65 2.99 28.48
CA PRO A 195 7.32 2.54 29.70
C PRO A 195 8.39 3.52 30.18
N THR A 196 8.36 3.87 31.46
CA THR A 196 9.28 4.83 32.09
C THR A 196 10.33 4.13 32.95
N PRO A 197 11.47 4.79 33.27
CA PRO A 197 12.46 4.23 34.17
C PRO A 197 11.93 4.17 35.60
N SER A 198 11.85 2.97 36.18
CA SER A 198 11.36 2.74 37.55
C SER A 198 12.47 2.48 38.58
N THR A 199 13.70 2.28 38.11
CA THR A 199 14.86 1.94 38.96
C THR A 199 16.13 2.69 38.54
N TYR A 200 16.64 2.42 37.34
CA TYR A 200 17.84 3.05 36.78
C TYR A 200 17.52 4.43 36.19
N ALA A 201 18.34 5.44 36.50
CA ALA A 201 18.16 6.84 36.06
C ALA A 201 16.72 7.38 36.26
N ARG A 202 16.04 6.92 37.30
CA ARG A 202 14.67 7.34 37.61
C ARG A 202 14.66 8.73 38.23
N MET A 203 13.88 9.64 37.64
CA MET A 203 13.51 10.92 38.26
C MET A 203 12.11 10.87 38.88
N GLY A 204 12.00 11.36 40.12
CA GLY A 204 10.77 11.32 40.92
C GLY A 204 10.29 9.91 41.25
N ARG A 205 9.00 9.77 41.61
CA ARG A 205 8.45 8.48 42.04
C ARG A 205 8.21 7.54 40.87
N TYR A 206 7.67 8.05 39.77
CA TYR A 206 7.19 7.23 38.65
C TYR A 206 8.17 7.18 37.47
N GLY A 207 9.29 7.89 37.54
CA GLY A 207 10.10 8.16 36.36
C GLY A 207 9.48 9.24 35.47
N SER A 208 10.31 9.82 34.61
CA SER A 208 9.87 10.79 33.61
C SER A 208 9.13 10.07 32.46
N PRO A 209 7.92 10.50 32.08
CA PRO A 209 7.24 9.98 30.87
C PRO A 209 7.99 10.30 29.58
N PHE A 210 8.83 11.33 29.57
CA PHE A 210 9.68 11.70 28.43
C PHE A 210 10.94 10.83 28.33
N ALA A 211 11.30 10.10 29.40
CA ALA A 211 12.39 9.13 29.42
C ALA A 211 11.93 7.75 28.91
N SER A 212 11.28 7.68 27.74
CA SER A 212 10.72 6.44 27.20
C SER A 212 11.77 5.32 27.09
N LEU A 213 11.47 4.16 27.67
CA LEU A 213 12.30 2.95 27.55
C LEU A 213 11.99 2.15 26.28
N ASN A 214 10.76 2.20 25.80
CA ASN A 214 10.34 1.54 24.56
C ASN A 214 9.28 2.39 23.83
N LEU A 215 9.59 2.84 22.61
CA LEU A 215 8.69 3.67 21.80
C LEU A 215 7.59 2.88 21.07
N PHE A 216 7.62 1.53 21.14
CA PHE A 216 6.63 0.64 20.50
C PHE A 216 5.68 -0.02 21.51
N ASP A 217 5.71 0.40 22.77
CA ASP A 217 4.92 -0.21 23.83
C ASP A 217 4.29 0.84 24.74
N VAL A 218 3.32 0.42 25.53
CA VAL A 218 2.68 1.25 26.57
C VAL A 218 3.18 0.85 27.96
N ASP A 219 3.26 1.82 28.87
CA ASP A 219 3.54 1.54 30.27
C ASP A 219 2.41 0.69 30.86
N SER A 220 2.76 -0.54 31.27
CA SER A 220 1.86 -1.47 31.94
C SER A 220 1.19 -0.87 33.19
N SER A 221 1.81 0.13 33.83
CA SER A 221 1.23 0.84 34.98
C SER A 221 -0.06 1.61 34.63
N LEU A 222 -0.30 1.89 33.34
CA LEU A 222 -1.49 2.57 32.82
C LEU A 222 -2.62 1.61 32.47
N ALA A 223 -2.44 0.30 32.63
CA ALA A 223 -3.45 -0.71 32.34
C ALA A 223 -3.97 -1.37 33.62
N VAL A 224 -5.23 -1.79 33.60
CA VAL A 224 -5.82 -2.64 34.64
C VAL A 224 -5.36 -4.07 34.36
N PHE A 225 -4.82 -4.76 35.36
CA PHE A 225 -4.52 -6.18 35.18
C PHE A 225 -5.81 -6.99 35.11
N ASP A 226 -6.09 -7.56 33.94
CA ASP A 226 -7.08 -8.61 33.77
C ASP A 226 -6.52 -9.74 32.89
N LYS A 227 -7.18 -10.90 32.89
CA LYS A 227 -6.70 -12.08 32.15
C LYS A 227 -7.17 -12.11 30.69
N LYS A 228 -7.88 -11.08 30.22
CA LYS A 228 -8.53 -11.04 28.90
C LYS A 228 -7.83 -10.10 27.94
N THR A 229 -7.26 -8.99 28.44
CA THR A 229 -6.70 -7.93 27.59
C THR A 229 -5.27 -7.59 28.01
N THR A 230 -4.43 -7.32 27.02
CA THR A 230 -3.08 -6.77 27.24
C THR A 230 -3.15 -5.27 27.51
N PRO A 231 -2.08 -4.64 28.05
CA PRO A 231 -2.01 -3.18 28.15
C PRO A 231 -2.23 -2.47 26.81
N MET A 232 -1.69 -3.03 25.72
CA MET A 232 -1.89 -2.51 24.36
C MET A 232 -3.35 -2.62 23.90
N ASP A 233 -4.05 -3.69 24.27
CA ASP A 233 -5.49 -3.81 24.00
C ASP A 233 -6.29 -2.74 24.74
N GLN A 234 -5.95 -2.43 26.00
CA GLN A 234 -6.62 -1.36 26.75
C GLN A 234 -6.30 0.05 26.23
N PHE A 235 -5.11 0.26 25.66
CA PHE A 235 -4.85 1.48 24.90
C PHE A 235 -5.76 1.58 23.67
N LYS A 236 -5.95 0.48 22.93
CA LYS A 236 -6.89 0.45 21.80
C LYS A 236 -8.34 0.68 22.25
N GLU A 237 -8.76 0.14 23.40
CA GLU A 237 -10.07 0.45 24.00
C GLU A 237 -10.26 1.97 24.18
N LEU A 238 -9.22 2.69 24.61
CA LEU A 238 -9.26 4.15 24.73
C LEU A 238 -9.37 4.84 23.36
N VAL A 239 -8.58 4.42 22.37
CA VAL A 239 -8.66 4.94 20.99
C VAL A 239 -10.07 4.75 20.43
N ASP A 240 -10.61 3.54 20.51
CA ASP A 240 -11.95 3.21 20.03
C ASP A 240 -13.04 4.03 20.74
N ALA A 241 -12.89 4.23 22.06
CA ALA A 241 -13.82 5.06 22.84
C ALA A 241 -13.78 6.55 22.43
N ILE A 242 -12.62 7.07 22.06
CA ILE A 242 -12.46 8.44 21.55
C ILE A 242 -13.10 8.56 20.16
N HIS A 243 -12.80 7.63 19.25
CA HIS A 243 -13.33 7.61 17.88
C HIS A 243 -14.85 7.41 17.83
N PHE A 244 -15.41 6.64 18.77
CA PHE A 244 -16.86 6.50 18.94
C PHE A 244 -17.57 7.84 19.17
N ARG A 245 -16.87 8.81 19.77
CA ARG A 245 -17.37 10.17 20.05
C ARG A 245 -17.04 11.19 18.98
N ASN A 246 -16.57 10.74 17.80
CA ASN A 246 -16.11 11.60 16.69
C ASN A 246 -14.96 12.56 17.09
N ALA A 247 -14.19 12.17 18.10
CA ALA A 247 -12.98 12.85 18.53
C ALA A 247 -11.74 12.18 17.91
N LEU A 248 -10.58 12.84 18.04
CA LEU A 248 -9.28 12.38 17.58
C LEU A 248 -8.36 12.15 18.78
N ILE A 249 -7.39 11.25 18.64
CA ILE A 249 -6.36 11.01 19.64
C ILE A 249 -4.98 11.34 19.09
N PHE A 250 -4.26 12.19 19.83
CA PHE A 250 -2.89 12.57 19.54
C PHE A 250 -1.97 11.96 20.59
N LEU A 251 -0.83 11.43 20.15
CA LEU A 251 0.18 10.89 21.04
C LEU A 251 1.40 11.81 21.13
N ASP A 252 1.85 12.10 22.35
CA ASP A 252 3.08 12.85 22.59
C ASP A 252 4.30 11.92 22.50
N ILE A 253 5.22 12.26 21.59
CA ILE A 253 6.40 11.45 21.26
C ILE A 253 7.68 12.23 21.58
N PRO A 254 8.52 11.75 22.52
CA PRO A 254 9.90 12.21 22.69
C PRO A 254 10.75 11.73 21.51
N ILE A 255 10.88 12.59 20.50
CA ILE A 255 11.58 12.24 19.25
C ILE A 255 13.09 12.51 19.35
N ASN A 256 13.52 13.50 20.13
CA ASN A 256 14.94 13.88 20.21
C ASN A 256 15.79 12.97 21.14
N HIS A 257 15.16 12.14 21.97
CA HIS A 257 15.85 11.42 23.05
C HIS A 257 15.05 10.19 23.52
N THR A 258 15.69 9.36 24.36
CA THR A 258 15.03 8.28 25.12
C THR A 258 15.47 8.31 26.58
N GLY A 259 14.86 7.49 27.44
CA GLY A 259 15.41 7.24 28.77
C GLY A 259 16.68 6.39 28.72
N TRP A 260 17.49 6.46 29.77
CA TRP A 260 18.63 5.55 29.90
C TRP A 260 18.20 4.08 30.02
N ALA A 261 19.05 3.18 29.51
CA ALA A 261 18.81 1.75 29.37
C ALA A 261 17.56 1.40 28.55
N SER A 262 17.12 2.30 27.66
CA SER A 262 16.04 2.02 26.72
C SER A 262 16.39 0.83 25.82
N THR A 263 15.36 0.18 25.27
CA THR A 263 15.52 -0.87 24.25
C THR A 263 16.42 -0.39 23.12
N LEU A 264 16.27 0.88 22.72
CA LEU A 264 17.07 1.50 21.68
C LEU A 264 18.55 1.66 22.11
N GLN A 265 18.81 2.13 23.33
CA GLN A 265 20.19 2.29 23.81
C GLN A 265 20.92 0.95 23.97
N ASN A 266 20.21 -0.10 24.39
CA ASN A 266 20.80 -1.42 24.59
C ASN A 266 21.14 -2.13 23.27
N HIS A 267 20.25 -2.03 22.27
CA HIS A 267 20.42 -2.76 20.99
C HIS A 267 21.12 -1.91 19.91
N HIS A 268 21.07 -0.57 20.02
CA HIS A 268 21.63 0.36 19.05
C HIS A 268 22.38 1.54 19.72
N PRO A 269 23.39 1.28 20.56
CA PRO A 269 24.13 2.35 21.27
C PRO A 269 24.83 3.33 20.31
N ASN A 270 25.10 2.93 19.08
CA ASN A 270 25.69 3.78 18.03
C ASN A 270 24.71 4.82 17.45
N TRP A 271 23.41 4.75 17.77
CA TRP A 271 22.42 5.77 17.40
C TRP A 271 22.31 6.90 18.43
N PHE A 272 23.15 6.90 19.46
CA PHE A 272 23.17 7.93 20.49
C PHE A 272 24.41 8.82 20.36
N LEU A 273 24.22 10.11 20.63
CA LEU A 273 25.30 11.07 20.58
C LEU A 273 26.26 10.87 21.76
N LYS A 274 27.56 10.94 21.49
CA LYS A 274 28.62 10.88 22.51
C LYS A 274 29.41 12.18 22.61
N ASN A 275 30.21 12.32 23.66
CA ASN A 275 31.22 13.36 23.80
C ASN A 275 32.35 13.22 22.75
N GLU A 276 33.23 14.22 22.67
CA GLU A 276 34.21 14.35 21.57
C GLU A 276 35.27 13.23 21.54
N ASN A 277 35.59 12.65 22.70
CA ASN A 277 36.41 11.45 22.86
C ASN A 277 35.64 10.15 22.56
N GLY A 278 34.30 10.21 22.39
CA GLY A 278 33.48 9.05 22.04
C GLY A 278 33.22 8.07 23.18
N GLU A 279 33.52 8.46 24.42
CA GLU A 279 33.52 7.58 25.60
C GLU A 279 32.19 7.62 26.37
N GLU A 280 31.52 8.77 26.44
CA GLU A 280 30.31 8.97 27.26
C GLU A 280 29.11 9.44 26.42
N PHE A 281 27.92 8.93 26.75
CA PHE A 281 26.68 9.36 26.12
C PHE A 281 26.28 10.77 26.58
N LYS A 282 25.73 11.57 25.67
CA LYS A 282 25.27 12.93 25.95
C LYS A 282 23.80 12.97 26.34
N SER A 283 23.50 13.74 27.36
CA SER A 283 22.12 14.14 27.68
C SER A 283 21.69 15.38 26.90
N PRO A 284 20.40 15.47 26.49
CA PRO A 284 19.83 16.68 25.92
C PRO A 284 19.56 17.75 26.98
N GLY A 285 19.31 18.99 26.55
CA GLY A 285 18.91 20.09 27.43
C GLY A 285 18.28 21.25 26.67
N ALA A 286 17.58 22.13 27.39
CA ALA A 286 16.96 23.36 26.89
C ALA A 286 16.98 24.44 27.98
N TRP A 287 16.95 25.72 27.57
CA TRP A 287 16.92 26.88 28.50
C TRP A 287 18.01 26.88 29.58
N GLY A 288 19.20 26.34 29.26
CA GLY A 288 20.31 26.23 30.21
C GLY A 288 20.18 25.09 31.22
N VAL A 289 19.15 24.25 31.13
CA VAL A 289 18.95 23.07 31.98
C VAL A 289 19.34 21.81 31.20
N LEU A 290 20.22 21.00 31.78
CA LEU A 290 20.57 19.67 31.28
C LEU A 290 19.62 18.63 31.88
N TRP A 291 19.06 17.76 31.04
CA TRP A 291 18.13 16.69 31.47
C TRP A 291 18.88 15.37 31.61
N GLU A 292 19.47 15.17 32.78
CA GLU A 292 20.40 14.05 33.05
C GLU A 292 19.75 12.66 32.96
N ASP A 293 18.41 12.54 33.06
CA ASP A 293 17.69 11.28 32.92
C ASP A 293 17.44 10.86 31.46
N LEU A 294 17.86 11.68 30.51
CA LEU A 294 17.64 11.47 29.09
C LEU A 294 18.95 11.19 28.35
N SER A 295 18.89 10.33 27.33
CA SER A 295 20.00 10.04 26.42
C SER A 295 19.65 10.52 25.01
N LYS A 296 20.51 11.38 24.44
CA LYS A 296 20.26 12.10 23.18
C LYS A 296 20.53 11.23 21.96
N LEU A 297 19.61 11.27 21.00
CA LEU A 297 19.74 10.55 19.74
C LEU A 297 20.59 11.31 18.70
N ASP A 298 21.28 10.55 17.86
CA ASP A 298 22.10 11.03 16.74
C ASP A 298 21.38 10.82 15.40
N TYR A 299 20.77 11.90 14.89
CA TYR A 299 20.06 11.90 13.62
C TYR A 299 20.97 11.97 12.38
N GLU A 300 22.29 11.87 12.52
CA GLU A 300 23.17 11.57 11.37
C GLU A 300 23.02 10.11 10.91
N LYS A 301 22.50 9.22 11.77
CA LYS A 301 22.32 7.79 11.45
C LYS A 301 21.00 7.59 10.68
N ARG A 302 21.10 7.18 9.42
CA ARG A 302 19.91 6.97 8.55
C ARG A 302 19.00 5.85 9.05
N ASP A 303 19.55 4.78 9.63
CA ASP A 303 18.73 3.68 10.16
C ASP A 303 17.80 4.13 11.30
N LEU A 304 18.21 5.13 12.07
CA LEU A 304 17.36 5.76 13.08
C LEU A 304 16.13 6.43 12.44
N TRP A 305 16.27 6.99 11.24
CA TRP A 305 15.15 7.65 10.54
C TRP A 305 14.09 6.60 10.19
N ILE A 306 14.53 5.46 9.64
CA ILE A 306 13.66 4.32 9.29
C ILE A 306 12.97 3.79 10.55
N TYR A 307 13.72 3.61 11.65
CA TYR A 307 13.17 3.18 12.93
C TYR A 307 12.07 4.12 13.43
N MET A 308 12.32 5.43 13.40
CA MET A 308 11.36 6.43 13.86
C MET A 308 10.12 6.51 12.95
N ALA A 309 10.29 6.43 11.63
CA ALA A 309 9.17 6.36 10.70
C ALA A 309 8.28 5.13 10.96
N ASN A 310 8.90 3.96 11.22
CA ASN A 310 8.18 2.74 11.57
C ASN A 310 7.46 2.83 12.93
N MET A 311 8.01 3.58 13.88
CA MET A 311 7.35 3.86 15.16
C MET A 311 6.07 4.68 14.96
N PHE A 312 6.10 5.74 14.15
CA PHE A 312 4.88 6.49 13.83
C PHE A 312 3.85 5.61 13.11
N LEU A 313 4.27 4.82 12.11
CA LEU A 313 3.39 3.87 11.42
C LEU A 313 2.79 2.83 12.36
N PHE A 314 3.56 2.35 13.35
CA PHE A 314 3.06 1.42 14.35
C PHE A 314 1.88 2.01 15.13
N TRP A 315 1.99 3.25 15.59
CA TRP A 315 0.91 3.93 16.33
C TRP A 315 -0.26 4.31 15.43
N CYS A 316 -0.03 4.72 14.18
CA CYS A 316 -1.11 4.90 13.20
C CYS A 316 -1.93 3.63 13.02
N ARG A 317 -1.28 2.46 12.93
CA ARG A 317 -1.94 1.14 12.85
C ARG A 317 -2.72 0.76 14.13
N LYS A 318 -2.51 1.47 15.25
CA LYS A 318 -3.31 1.36 16.48
C LYS A 318 -4.45 2.40 16.56
N GLY A 319 -4.63 3.21 15.53
CA GLY A 319 -5.67 4.22 15.42
C GLY A 319 -5.28 5.61 15.94
N VAL A 320 -3.99 5.91 16.11
CA VAL A 320 -3.54 7.26 16.46
C VAL A 320 -3.70 8.21 15.25
N ASP A 321 -4.39 9.33 15.44
CA ASP A 321 -4.72 10.29 14.37
C ASP A 321 -3.64 11.36 14.16
N GLY A 322 -2.81 11.61 15.18
CA GLY A 322 -1.77 12.61 15.11
C GLY A 322 -0.75 12.51 16.24
N PHE A 323 0.31 13.31 16.13
CA PHE A 323 1.44 13.25 17.04
C PHE A 323 1.89 14.64 17.46
N ARG A 324 2.01 14.87 18.78
CA ARG A 324 2.77 16.01 19.31
C ARG A 324 4.22 15.58 19.46
N CYS A 325 5.13 16.28 18.82
CA CYS A 325 6.53 15.89 18.72
C CYS A 325 7.38 16.76 19.65
N ASP A 326 7.72 16.21 20.81
CA ASP A 326 8.54 16.87 21.85
C ASP A 326 9.94 17.21 21.35
N ALA A 327 10.38 18.45 21.58
CA ALA A 327 11.62 19.00 21.06
C ALA A 327 11.83 18.76 19.56
N GLY A 328 10.74 18.65 18.79
CA GLY A 328 10.79 18.28 17.38
C GLY A 328 11.52 19.31 16.51
N TYR A 329 11.62 20.55 16.96
CA TYR A 329 12.36 21.63 16.29
C TYR A 329 13.88 21.38 16.24
N LYS A 330 14.39 20.47 17.09
CA LYS A 330 15.82 20.07 17.10
C LYS A 330 16.13 19.01 16.05
N ILE A 331 15.13 18.42 15.42
CA ILE A 331 15.29 17.38 14.41
C ILE A 331 15.49 18.03 13.03
N PRO A 332 16.49 17.61 12.24
CA PRO A 332 16.76 18.23 10.94
C PRO A 332 15.60 18.10 9.93
N ILE A 333 15.44 19.12 9.09
CA ILE A 333 14.41 19.20 8.03
C ILE A 333 14.36 17.93 7.14
N PRO A 334 15.49 17.39 6.62
CA PRO A 334 15.44 16.20 5.77
C PRO A 334 14.89 14.95 6.47
N VAL A 335 15.10 14.85 7.78
CA VAL A 335 14.58 13.73 8.60
C VAL A 335 13.06 13.81 8.67
N TRP A 336 12.53 15.00 9.00
CA TRP A 336 11.09 15.21 9.07
C TRP A 336 10.41 14.99 7.73
N ALA A 337 11.00 15.51 6.64
CA ALA A 337 10.50 15.29 5.29
C ALA A 337 10.39 13.79 4.97
N TYR A 338 11.40 12.99 5.34
CA TYR A 338 11.37 11.54 5.16
C TYR A 338 10.33 10.84 6.05
N ILE A 339 10.30 11.13 7.36
CA ILE A 339 9.38 10.49 8.31
C ILE A 339 7.92 10.74 7.87
N ILE A 340 7.58 12.00 7.58
CA ILE A 340 6.23 12.39 7.20
C ILE A 340 5.86 11.79 5.84
N ALA A 341 6.79 11.79 4.86
CA ALA A 341 6.56 11.15 3.57
C ALA A 341 6.26 9.65 3.73
N LYS A 342 7.06 8.93 4.54
CA LYS A 342 6.87 7.50 4.81
C LYS A 342 5.52 7.21 5.47
N VAL A 343 5.13 8.01 6.48
CA VAL A 343 3.85 7.86 7.17
C VAL A 343 2.69 8.14 6.23
N ARG A 344 2.75 9.20 5.42
CA ARG A 344 1.67 9.61 4.51
C ARG A 344 1.43 8.65 3.34
N LEU A 345 2.40 7.79 3.01
CA LEU A 345 2.17 6.71 2.05
C LEU A 345 1.15 5.67 2.53
N GLU A 346 0.98 5.51 3.84
CA GLU A 346 0.01 4.59 4.45
C GLU A 346 -1.17 5.33 5.12
N TYR A 347 -0.90 6.45 5.80
CA TYR A 347 -1.87 7.24 6.58
C TYR A 347 -1.78 8.73 6.21
N PRO A 348 -2.33 9.16 5.05
CA PRO A 348 -2.18 10.53 4.56
C PRO A 348 -2.81 11.59 5.47
N ASN A 349 -3.85 11.23 6.22
CA ASN A 349 -4.59 12.12 7.12
C ASN A 349 -3.89 12.41 8.45
N THR A 350 -2.77 11.74 8.75
CA THR A 350 -2.08 11.90 10.04
C THR A 350 -1.57 13.33 10.23
N VAL A 351 -1.85 13.90 11.41
CA VAL A 351 -1.46 15.26 11.77
C VAL A 351 -0.18 15.24 12.60
N PHE A 352 0.82 16.02 12.19
CA PHE A 352 2.02 16.26 12.99
C PHE A 352 1.99 17.66 13.61
N LEU A 353 2.09 17.71 14.94
CA LEU A 353 2.11 18.91 15.76
C LEU A 353 3.51 19.08 16.37
N LEU A 354 4.21 20.12 15.96
CA LEU A 354 5.54 20.46 16.45
C LEU A 354 5.45 21.18 17.79
N GLU A 355 6.19 20.69 18.78
CA GLU A 355 6.54 21.52 19.92
C GLU A 355 7.78 22.36 19.57
N GLY A 356 7.62 23.68 19.50
CA GLY A 356 8.67 24.64 19.15
C GLY A 356 9.15 25.50 20.32
N LEU A 357 8.76 25.17 21.56
CA LEU A 357 8.96 26.05 22.72
C LEU A 357 10.41 26.50 22.89
N GLY A 358 10.65 27.81 22.74
CA GLY A 358 11.99 28.40 22.86
C GLY A 358 12.95 28.10 21.71
N GLY A 359 12.47 27.54 20.60
CA GLY A 359 13.19 27.42 19.34
C GLY A 359 13.15 28.71 18.51
N ASP A 360 14.03 28.81 17.51
CA ASP A 360 13.99 29.93 16.56
C ASP A 360 12.68 29.87 15.73
N PRO A 361 11.85 30.93 15.72
CA PRO A 361 10.61 30.97 14.95
C PRO A 361 10.81 30.66 13.45
N SER A 362 11.97 30.98 12.88
CA SER A 362 12.29 30.69 11.47
C SER A 362 12.36 29.18 11.19
N ILE A 363 12.91 28.39 12.12
CA ILE A 363 12.98 26.93 12.00
C ILE A 363 11.57 26.33 12.03
N THR A 364 10.72 26.80 12.95
CA THR A 364 9.32 26.36 13.02
C THR A 364 8.58 26.63 11.72
N GLU A 365 8.76 27.82 11.16
CA GLU A 365 8.19 28.20 9.87
C GLU A 365 8.72 27.35 8.71
N GLU A 366 10.02 27.05 8.67
CA GLU A 366 10.61 26.18 7.65
C GLU A 366 10.07 24.75 7.73
N LEU A 367 9.97 24.19 8.94
CA LEU A 367 9.41 22.86 9.14
C LEU A 367 7.95 22.79 8.66
N LEU A 368 7.11 23.75 9.05
CA LEU A 368 5.72 23.86 8.60
C LEU A 368 5.62 24.00 7.08
N GLY A 369 6.49 24.81 6.48
CA GLY A 369 6.45 25.11 5.04
C GLY A 369 7.07 24.06 4.12
N LEU A 370 8.08 23.30 4.59
CA LEU A 370 8.92 22.48 3.71
C LEU A 370 8.78 20.96 3.92
N THR A 371 8.45 20.50 5.14
CA THR A 371 8.52 19.06 5.47
C THR A 371 7.18 18.33 5.45
N GLY A 372 6.08 19.09 5.39
CA GLY A 372 4.72 18.58 5.54
C GLY A 372 4.20 18.64 6.98
N MET A 373 4.99 19.06 7.97
CA MET A 373 4.54 19.30 9.35
C MET A 373 3.26 20.14 9.36
N ASN A 374 2.19 19.68 10.04
CA ASN A 374 0.87 20.32 9.94
C ASN A 374 0.80 21.57 10.82
N TRP A 375 1.09 21.41 12.11
CA TRP A 375 0.86 22.41 13.15
C TRP A 375 2.09 22.63 14.01
N ALA A 376 2.14 23.74 14.74
CA ALA A 376 3.13 23.98 15.78
C ALA A 376 2.52 24.71 16.99
N TYR A 377 3.23 24.78 18.10
CA TYR A 377 2.81 25.59 19.24
C TYR A 377 2.85 27.08 18.90
N SER A 378 1.82 27.81 19.32
CA SER A 378 1.84 29.27 19.34
C SER A 378 2.52 29.74 20.63
N GLU A 379 3.33 30.79 20.56
CA GLU A 379 3.97 31.42 21.72
C GLU A 379 3.04 32.41 22.45
N ILE A 380 1.78 32.54 22.01
CA ILE A 380 0.81 33.49 22.58
C ILE A 380 0.53 33.25 24.07
N PHE A 381 0.75 32.03 24.58
CA PHE A 381 0.58 31.70 26.00
C PHE A 381 1.59 32.42 26.90
N GLN A 382 2.73 32.88 26.34
CA GLN A 382 3.75 33.68 27.03
C GLN A 382 3.47 35.19 26.98
N CYS A 383 2.50 35.64 26.16
CA CYS A 383 2.20 37.05 25.95
C CYS A 383 1.10 37.52 26.92
N TYR A 384 1.45 38.13 28.06
CA TYR A 384 0.51 38.48 29.12
C TYR A 384 -0.10 39.88 29.03
N ASP A 385 0.66 40.89 28.56
CA ASP A 385 0.21 42.28 28.45
C ASP A 385 -0.25 42.67 27.04
N HIS A 386 -0.92 43.83 26.91
CA HIS A 386 -1.48 44.32 25.64
C HIS A 386 -0.44 44.35 24.52
N LYS A 387 0.72 44.95 24.79
CA LYS A 387 1.78 45.16 23.80
C LYS A 387 2.38 43.83 23.34
N SER A 388 2.58 42.88 24.25
CA SER A 388 3.07 41.55 23.91
C SER A 388 2.10 40.80 22.98
N ILE A 389 0.79 40.85 23.25
CA ILE A 389 -0.25 40.23 22.42
C ILE A 389 -0.34 40.92 21.06
N GLU A 390 -0.35 42.27 21.06
CA GLU A 390 -0.44 43.09 19.86
C GLU A 390 0.74 42.85 18.91
N ASN A 391 1.94 42.65 19.45
CA ASN A 391 3.13 42.37 18.65
C ASN A 391 3.16 40.93 18.10
N TYR A 392 2.71 39.95 18.89
CA TYR A 392 2.83 38.53 18.52
C TYR A 392 1.66 38.01 17.67
N LEU A 393 0.43 38.43 17.95
CA LEU A 393 -0.76 37.89 17.29
C LEU A 393 -0.70 38.03 15.74
N PRO A 394 -0.23 39.14 15.13
CA PRO A 394 -0.08 39.24 13.68
C PRO A 394 0.87 38.19 13.09
N TYR A 395 1.95 37.86 13.79
CA TYR A 395 2.85 36.77 13.41
C TYR A 395 2.10 35.43 13.44
N SER A 396 1.37 35.15 14.53
CA SER A 396 0.62 33.90 14.67
C SER A 396 -0.40 33.69 13.54
N ILE A 397 -1.14 34.75 13.21
CA ILE A 397 -2.13 34.77 12.13
C ILE A 397 -1.48 34.53 10.77
N LYS A 398 -0.39 35.25 10.47
CA LYS A 398 0.33 35.15 9.20
C LYS A 398 0.90 33.74 9.00
N THR A 399 1.51 33.15 10.02
CA THR A 399 2.07 31.79 9.93
C THR A 399 0.97 30.74 9.79
N SER A 400 -0.13 30.89 10.55
CA SER A 400 -1.30 30.01 10.44
C SER A 400 -1.94 30.00 9.06
N SER A 401 -2.05 31.16 8.41
CA SER A 401 -2.70 31.28 7.09
C SER A 401 -1.80 30.89 5.90
N SER A 402 -0.48 30.84 6.11
CA SER A 402 0.49 30.64 5.01
C SER A 402 1.32 29.36 5.11
N LYS A 403 1.55 28.83 6.32
CA LYS A 403 2.46 27.68 6.54
C LYS A 403 1.82 26.54 7.33
N GLY A 404 0.91 26.82 8.25
CA GLY A 404 0.22 25.80 9.05
C GLY A 404 -0.18 26.34 10.42
N ASN A 405 -1.24 25.77 11.01
CA ASN A 405 -1.84 26.32 12.25
C ASN A 405 -0.83 26.39 13.40
N LEU A 406 -0.80 27.53 14.08
CA LEU A 406 -0.18 27.66 15.39
C LEU A 406 -1.24 27.47 16.47
N ILE A 407 -1.08 26.45 17.31
CA ILE A 407 -2.06 26.09 18.34
C ILE A 407 -1.93 27.06 19.52
N HIS A 408 -3.00 27.79 19.82
CA HIS A 408 -3.05 28.72 20.94
C HIS A 408 -3.33 27.94 22.23
N PHE A 409 -2.28 27.40 22.87
CA PHE A 409 -2.43 26.83 24.20
C PHE A 409 -2.71 27.93 25.24
N ALA A 410 -3.57 27.66 26.22
CA ALA A 410 -3.68 28.51 27.42
C ALA A 410 -2.63 28.11 28.46
N GLU A 411 -2.49 26.80 28.70
CA GLU A 411 -1.52 26.19 29.61
C GLU A 411 -1.09 24.82 29.10
N THR A 412 0.21 24.53 29.17
CA THR A 412 0.79 23.21 28.94
C THR A 412 1.22 22.57 30.28
N HIS A 413 1.81 21.37 30.23
CA HIS A 413 2.41 20.75 31.41
C HIS A 413 3.72 21.43 31.85
N ASP A 414 4.36 22.23 30.98
CA ASP A 414 5.67 22.84 31.24
C ASP A 414 5.60 24.13 32.05
N ASN A 415 4.45 24.81 32.03
CA ASN A 415 4.30 26.14 32.63
C ASN A 415 3.66 26.09 34.02
N ASN A 416 3.81 27.18 34.78
CA ASN A 416 3.05 27.37 36.01
C ASN A 416 1.56 27.58 35.68
N ARG A 417 0.69 27.14 36.59
CA ARG A 417 -0.77 27.26 36.42
C ARG A 417 -1.20 28.71 36.50
N LEU A 418 -2.05 29.17 35.59
CA LEU A 418 -2.59 30.54 35.60
C LEU A 418 -3.48 30.76 36.82
N ALA A 419 -4.18 29.71 37.27
CA ALA A 419 -5.02 29.76 38.47
C ALA A 419 -4.20 29.99 39.76
N ALA A 420 -2.88 29.74 39.74
CA ALA A 420 -2.01 30.08 40.86
C ALA A 420 -1.84 31.61 41.03
N VAL A 421 -1.98 32.38 39.95
CA VAL A 421 -2.02 33.85 40.01
C VAL A 421 -3.39 34.30 40.53
N SER A 422 -4.46 33.95 39.81
CA SER A 422 -5.85 34.08 40.26
C SER A 422 -6.80 33.36 39.31
N GLU A 423 -8.01 33.02 39.80
CA GLU A 423 -9.08 32.46 38.96
C GLU A 423 -9.52 33.44 37.86
N ILE A 424 -9.53 34.75 38.16
CA ILE A 424 -9.84 35.82 37.20
C ILE A 424 -8.81 35.83 36.07
N PHE A 425 -7.53 35.79 36.41
CA PHE A 425 -6.45 35.76 35.42
C PHE A 425 -6.50 34.49 34.56
N SER A 426 -6.72 33.33 35.17
CA SER A 426 -6.89 32.07 34.43
C SER A 426 -8.02 32.15 33.41
N LYS A 427 -9.21 32.62 33.83
CA LYS A 427 -10.36 32.81 32.94
C LYS A 427 -10.06 33.77 31.80
N LEU A 428 -9.46 34.93 32.08
CA LEU A 428 -9.06 35.92 31.06
C LEU A 428 -8.16 35.29 29.99
N ARG A 429 -7.10 34.61 30.42
CA ARG A 429 -6.07 34.04 29.54
C ARG A 429 -6.62 32.92 28.66
N ILE A 430 -7.46 32.05 29.20
CA ILE A 430 -8.16 31.03 28.41
C ILE A 430 -9.05 31.70 27.35
N GLY A 431 -9.72 32.79 27.70
CA GLY A 431 -10.60 33.54 26.79
C GLY A 431 -9.83 34.16 25.63
N ILE A 432 -8.69 34.80 25.93
CA ILE A 432 -7.80 35.38 24.93
C ILE A 432 -7.26 34.30 23.99
N CYS A 433 -6.64 33.23 24.52
CA CYS A 433 -6.07 32.17 23.69
C CYS A 433 -7.14 31.51 22.80
N ALA A 434 -8.31 31.20 23.35
CA ALA A 434 -9.38 30.54 22.63
C ALA A 434 -10.01 31.43 21.55
N LEU A 435 -10.28 32.71 21.83
CA LEU A 435 -10.99 33.59 20.88
C LEU A 435 -10.07 34.21 19.82
N THR A 436 -8.76 34.22 20.05
CA THR A 436 -7.75 34.65 19.06
C THR A 436 -7.27 33.52 18.15
N CYS A 437 -7.67 32.28 18.39
CA CYS A 437 -7.18 31.14 17.59
C CYS A 437 -7.66 31.18 16.13
N THR A 438 -6.83 30.61 15.26
CA THR A 438 -7.11 30.36 13.84
C THR A 438 -7.63 28.94 13.67
N ASN A 439 -8.63 28.72 12.79
CA ASN A 439 -9.17 27.38 12.49
C ASN A 439 -9.64 26.57 13.72
N GLY A 440 -9.97 27.24 14.81
CA GLY A 440 -10.31 26.60 16.09
C GLY A 440 -9.17 25.87 16.78
N ALA A 441 -7.91 26.19 16.45
CA ALA A 441 -6.69 25.62 17.01
C ALA A 441 -6.40 26.15 18.43
N PHE A 442 -7.15 25.65 19.41
CA PHE A 442 -7.07 26.05 20.82
C PHE A 442 -6.76 24.84 21.70
N GLY A 443 -5.90 24.98 22.72
CA GLY A 443 -5.53 23.87 23.59
C GLY A 443 -5.36 24.24 25.06
N PHE A 444 -5.52 23.25 25.95
CA PHE A 444 -5.19 23.39 27.38
C PHE A 444 -4.99 22.03 28.05
N SER A 445 -4.26 22.01 29.17
CA SER A 445 -3.98 20.79 29.94
C SER A 445 -5.01 20.51 31.02
N ASN A 446 -5.20 19.23 31.35
CA ASN A 446 -6.16 18.78 32.37
C ASN A 446 -6.07 19.54 33.69
N GLY A 447 -7.22 19.76 34.34
CA GLY A 447 -7.34 20.51 35.59
C GLY A 447 -7.47 22.03 35.42
N VAL A 448 -7.32 22.58 34.20
CA VAL A 448 -7.56 24.01 33.93
C VAL A 448 -9.03 24.33 34.17
N GLU A 449 -9.90 23.42 33.74
CA GLU A 449 -11.35 23.47 33.94
C GLU A 449 -11.75 23.55 35.42
N TRP A 450 -10.86 23.14 36.33
CA TRP A 450 -11.07 23.12 37.79
C TRP A 450 -10.20 24.14 38.54
N PHE A 451 -9.55 25.08 37.86
CA PHE A 451 -8.61 26.04 38.47
C PHE A 451 -7.49 25.38 39.30
N ALA A 452 -6.96 24.25 38.85
CA ALA A 452 -5.83 23.61 39.52
C ALA A 452 -4.64 24.59 39.60
N LYS A 453 -4.15 24.83 40.82
CA LYS A 453 -3.07 25.81 41.11
C LYS A 453 -1.68 25.19 41.10
N GLU A 454 -1.59 23.89 41.30
CA GLU A 454 -0.31 23.17 41.33
C GLU A 454 0.18 22.84 39.91
N LYS A 455 1.46 23.10 39.66
CA LYS A 455 2.10 22.76 38.38
C LYS A 455 2.03 21.25 38.14
N ILE A 456 1.75 20.84 36.90
CA ILE A 456 1.86 19.44 36.49
C ILE A 456 3.33 19.04 36.56
N ASN A 457 3.75 18.38 37.65
CA ASN A 457 5.06 17.76 37.73
C ASN A 457 4.98 16.32 37.22
N VAL A 458 5.57 16.13 36.03
CA VAL A 458 5.53 14.91 35.23
C VAL A 458 6.25 13.72 35.88
N HIS A 459 7.10 13.95 36.88
CA HIS A 459 7.80 12.90 37.62
C HIS A 459 6.97 12.29 38.77
N ASN A 460 5.83 12.92 39.10
CA ASN A 460 4.94 12.57 40.22
C ASN A 460 3.46 12.62 39.76
N ALA A 461 2.54 12.51 40.71
CA ALA A 461 1.10 12.59 40.46
C ALA A 461 0.41 13.45 41.53
N HIS A 462 0.07 14.70 41.16
CA HIS A 462 -0.55 15.70 42.05
C HIS A 462 -2.04 15.85 41.73
N GLY A 463 -2.77 16.51 42.64
CA GLY A 463 -4.19 16.80 42.50
C GLY A 463 -4.50 17.71 41.30
N LEU A 464 -5.63 17.47 40.65
CA LEU A 464 -6.18 18.34 39.59
C LEU A 464 -7.26 19.29 40.11
N ASN A 465 -7.44 19.38 41.42
CA ASN A 465 -8.55 20.08 42.06
C ASN A 465 -9.92 19.60 41.54
N TRP A 466 -9.99 18.32 41.15
CA TRP A 466 -11.12 17.77 40.41
C TRP A 466 -12.40 17.82 41.25
N GLY A 467 -13.49 18.36 40.68
CA GLY A 467 -14.75 18.54 41.40
C GLY A 467 -14.86 19.84 42.20
N TYR A 468 -13.91 20.77 42.08
CA TYR A 468 -14.02 22.09 42.71
C TYR A 468 -15.27 22.85 42.24
N GLN A 469 -16.03 23.39 43.21
CA GLN A 469 -17.35 23.97 42.97
C GLN A 469 -17.31 25.21 42.09
N ASN A 470 -16.28 26.04 42.23
CA ASN A 470 -16.05 27.18 41.35
C ASN A 470 -15.16 26.72 40.20
N ASN A 471 -15.69 26.65 38.98
CA ASN A 471 -14.99 26.04 37.85
C ASN A 471 -15.30 26.74 36.52
N LEU A 472 -14.59 26.34 35.47
CA LEU A 472 -14.71 26.93 34.14
C LEU A 472 -15.57 26.11 33.17
N ILE A 473 -16.16 24.99 33.61
CA ILE A 473 -16.78 23.97 32.74
C ILE A 473 -17.84 24.58 31.82
N SER A 474 -18.85 25.23 32.41
CA SER A 474 -19.95 25.84 31.64
C SER A 474 -19.46 26.92 30.67
N TRP A 475 -18.41 27.64 31.05
CA TRP A 475 -17.86 28.73 30.25
C TRP A 475 -16.97 28.21 29.10
N ILE A 476 -16.11 27.22 29.35
CA ILE A 476 -15.33 26.50 28.34
C ILE A 476 -16.27 25.83 27.32
N LYS A 477 -17.35 25.19 27.79
CA LYS A 477 -18.39 24.60 26.93
C LYS A 477 -18.93 25.61 25.93
N VAL A 478 -19.25 26.83 26.39
CA VAL A 478 -19.76 27.91 25.51
C VAL A 478 -18.70 28.35 24.51
N ILE A 479 -17.46 28.61 24.96
CA ILE A 479 -16.34 29.01 24.09
C ILE A 479 -16.08 27.97 22.99
N ASN A 480 -15.94 26.71 23.36
CA ASN A 480 -15.67 25.65 22.39
C ASN A 480 -16.85 25.46 21.43
N THR A 481 -18.09 25.70 21.88
CA THR A 481 -19.27 25.71 21.01
C THR A 481 -19.19 26.80 19.94
N ILE A 482 -18.76 28.01 20.33
CA ILE A 482 -18.58 29.15 19.42
C ILE A 482 -17.52 28.78 18.37
N ILE A 483 -16.35 28.32 18.81
CA ILE A 483 -15.21 27.95 17.96
C ILE A 483 -15.59 26.86 16.95
N GLN A 484 -16.37 25.86 17.37
CA GLN A 484 -16.80 24.75 16.52
C GLN A 484 -17.90 25.11 15.52
N THR A 485 -18.61 26.22 15.71
CA THR A 485 -19.85 26.53 14.99
C THR A 485 -19.79 27.78 14.14
N HIS A 486 -19.13 28.84 14.62
CA HIS A 486 -19.22 30.15 14.00
C HIS A 486 -18.22 30.27 12.82
N PRO A 487 -18.66 30.67 11.60
CA PRO A 487 -17.82 30.72 10.41
C PRO A 487 -16.57 31.59 10.49
N SER A 488 -16.56 32.56 11.39
CA SER A 488 -15.36 33.37 11.64
C SER A 488 -14.22 32.57 12.28
N PHE A 489 -14.42 31.34 12.77
CA PHE A 489 -13.33 30.47 13.26
C PHE A 489 -12.85 29.45 12.23
N PHE A 490 -13.35 29.49 10.99
CA PHE A 490 -12.99 28.57 9.92
C PHE A 490 -11.89 29.15 9.01
N PRO A 491 -11.34 28.36 8.07
CA PRO A 491 -10.30 28.80 7.16
C PRO A 491 -10.66 30.05 6.37
N GLU A 492 -9.63 30.84 6.05
CA GLU A 492 -9.74 32.10 5.32
C GLU A 492 -10.58 33.19 6.02
N SER A 493 -10.93 32.99 7.31
CA SER A 493 -11.43 34.07 8.16
C SER A 493 -10.33 35.09 8.48
N THR A 494 -10.73 36.33 8.71
CA THR A 494 -9.81 37.41 9.10
C THR A 494 -9.91 37.73 10.58
N ILE A 495 -8.78 38.15 11.16
CA ILE A 495 -8.67 38.66 12.53
C ILE A 495 -7.93 39.99 12.43
N SER A 496 -8.55 41.07 12.92
CA SER A 496 -7.91 42.37 13.04
C SER A 496 -7.98 42.87 14.48
N ILE A 497 -6.87 43.41 14.98
CA ILE A 497 -6.83 44.09 16.28
C ILE A 497 -7.50 45.45 16.10
N THR A 498 -8.40 45.80 17.02
CA THR A 498 -9.14 47.07 16.99
C THR A 498 -8.76 48.01 18.13
N SER A 499 -8.10 47.50 19.18
CA SER A 499 -7.50 48.30 20.25
C SER A 499 -5.98 48.32 20.10
N HIS A 500 -5.41 49.51 19.95
CA HIS A 500 -3.95 49.69 19.95
C HIS A 500 -3.50 50.28 21.29
N ASP A 501 -2.29 49.93 21.77
CA ASP A 501 -1.77 50.30 23.11
C ASP A 501 -1.87 51.81 23.42
N ASN A 502 -1.92 52.67 22.40
CA ASN A 502 -2.05 54.12 22.52
C ASN A 502 -3.47 54.63 22.86
N GLN A 503 -4.52 53.79 22.78
CA GLN A 503 -5.92 54.22 22.93
C GLN A 503 -6.52 53.85 24.29
N ASN A 504 -6.22 52.67 24.85
CA ASN A 504 -6.62 52.26 26.20
C ASN A 504 -5.87 50.98 26.63
N LYS A 505 -4.76 51.11 27.38
CA LYS A 505 -3.84 50.00 27.74
C LYS A 505 -4.50 48.81 28.46
N LYS A 506 -5.72 48.98 28.97
CA LYS A 506 -6.45 48.00 29.77
C LYS A 506 -7.41 47.13 28.95
N ILE A 507 -7.75 47.51 27.72
CA ILE A 507 -8.70 46.75 26.88
C ILE A 507 -7.97 46.20 25.68
N PHE A 508 -8.09 44.89 25.46
CA PHE A 508 -7.70 44.25 24.21
C PHE A 508 -8.96 43.86 23.42
N SER A 509 -9.04 44.24 22.15
CA SER A 509 -10.17 43.95 21.28
C SER A 509 -9.76 43.52 19.88
N ILE A 510 -10.51 42.57 19.34
CA ILE A 510 -10.34 42.05 17.99
C ILE A 510 -11.68 41.98 17.26
N LEU A 511 -11.64 42.20 15.95
CA LEU A 511 -12.72 41.92 15.02
C LEU A 511 -12.39 40.66 14.24
N ARG A 512 -13.31 39.70 14.24
CA ARG A 512 -13.24 38.48 13.42
C ARG A 512 -14.29 38.53 12.34
N VAL A 513 -13.92 38.20 11.11
CA VAL A 513 -14.83 38.19 9.96
C VAL A 513 -14.70 36.88 9.17
N SER A 514 -15.82 36.29 8.77
CA SER A 514 -15.85 35.07 7.93
C SER A 514 -15.25 35.32 6.53
N LYS A 515 -14.87 34.25 5.83
CA LYS A 515 -14.32 34.28 4.45
C LYS A 515 -15.14 35.15 3.48
N ASN A 516 -16.47 35.09 3.57
CA ASN A 516 -17.38 35.79 2.68
C ASN A 516 -17.82 37.17 3.20
N ASN A 517 -17.29 37.63 4.34
CA ASN A 517 -17.67 38.87 5.02
C ASN A 517 -19.17 38.98 5.42
N ASP A 518 -19.87 37.85 5.51
CA ASP A 518 -21.29 37.75 5.89
C ASP A 518 -21.52 37.63 7.40
N HIS A 519 -20.50 37.22 8.15
CA HIS A 519 -20.57 37.00 9.59
C HIS A 519 -19.37 37.59 10.31
N SER A 520 -19.62 38.29 11.41
CA SER A 520 -18.57 38.93 12.19
C SER A 520 -18.78 38.81 13.70
N LEU A 521 -17.67 38.84 14.44
CA LEU A 521 -17.65 38.87 15.90
C LEU A 521 -16.69 39.94 16.38
N LEU A 522 -17.15 40.74 17.34
CA LEU A 522 -16.34 41.74 18.04
C LEU A 522 -16.06 41.24 19.46
N ILE A 523 -14.79 41.05 19.79
CA ILE A 523 -14.36 40.46 21.05
C ILE A 523 -13.62 41.52 21.85
N PHE A 524 -13.91 41.61 23.14
CA PHE A 524 -13.21 42.48 24.08
C PHE A 524 -12.74 41.66 25.27
N SER A 525 -11.54 41.98 25.78
CA SER A 525 -10.97 41.44 27.00
C SER A 525 -10.42 42.57 27.87
N ASN A 526 -10.85 42.63 29.11
CA ASN A 526 -10.26 43.52 30.11
C ASN A 526 -8.98 42.89 30.66
N LEU A 527 -7.82 43.46 30.31
CA LEU A 527 -6.51 43.00 30.78
C LEU A 527 -6.21 43.41 32.23
N ASP A 528 -7.00 44.34 32.80
CA ASP A 528 -6.92 44.71 34.21
C ASP A 528 -7.70 43.68 35.06
N ILE A 529 -6.99 42.95 35.92
CA ILE A 529 -7.56 41.91 36.79
C ILE A 529 -8.09 42.45 38.13
N GLU A 530 -7.94 43.75 38.37
CA GLU A 530 -8.39 44.42 39.61
C GLU A 530 -9.56 45.37 39.35
N ASN A 531 -9.52 46.12 38.25
CA ASN A 531 -10.43 47.22 37.99
C ASN A 531 -11.40 46.96 36.84
N LYS A 532 -12.61 47.48 37.01
CA LYS A 532 -13.65 47.55 35.98
C LYS A 532 -13.28 48.60 34.93
N VAL A 533 -13.58 48.35 33.65
CA VAL A 533 -13.30 49.27 32.55
C VAL A 533 -14.56 49.57 31.73
N SER A 534 -14.72 50.83 31.28
CA SER A 534 -15.84 51.27 30.43
C SER A 534 -15.58 51.02 28.95
N LEU A 535 -16.65 50.67 28.21
CA LEU A 535 -16.68 50.45 26.76
C LEU A 535 -17.53 51.53 26.07
N ASP A 536 -16.92 52.70 25.85
CA ASP A 536 -17.67 53.86 25.37
C ASP A 536 -17.62 54.03 23.84
N ASP A 537 -16.67 53.39 23.15
CA ASP A 537 -16.39 53.63 21.73
C ASP A 537 -16.28 52.33 20.90
N TYR A 538 -17.43 51.74 20.54
CA TYR A 538 -17.50 50.59 19.62
C TYR A 538 -18.83 50.52 18.87
N ASP A 539 -18.85 49.83 17.73
CA ASP A 539 -20.05 49.65 16.90
C ASP A 539 -21.20 48.97 17.67
N LYS A 540 -22.25 49.73 17.95
CA LYS A 540 -23.43 49.30 18.71
C LYS A 540 -24.35 48.34 17.94
N THR A 541 -24.04 47.99 16.69
CA THR A 541 -24.71 46.86 16.00
C THR A 541 -24.37 45.51 16.63
N PHE A 542 -23.20 45.39 17.26
CA PHE A 542 -22.77 44.20 18.02
C PHE A 542 -23.47 44.15 19.39
N LYS A 543 -24.68 43.59 19.43
CA LYS A 543 -25.56 43.62 20.60
C LYS A 543 -25.57 42.34 21.43
N TYR A 544 -25.35 41.19 20.80
CA TYR A 544 -25.60 39.89 21.41
C TYR A 544 -24.30 39.27 21.93
N ASN A 545 -24.12 39.18 23.26
CA ASN A 545 -23.02 38.41 23.81
C ASN A 545 -23.27 36.91 23.58
N LEU A 546 -22.27 36.21 23.06
CA LEU A 546 -22.32 34.76 22.84
C LEU A 546 -21.83 33.98 24.07
N LEU A 547 -21.10 34.63 24.99
CA LEU A 547 -20.54 33.99 26.19
C LEU A 547 -21.51 33.91 27.38
N ASP A 548 -22.49 34.82 27.47
CA ASP A 548 -23.48 34.84 28.54
C ASP A 548 -24.80 35.51 28.12
N SER A 549 -25.70 35.75 29.08
CA SER A 549 -27.04 36.28 28.81
C SER A 549 -27.10 37.78 28.52
N ARG A 550 -26.03 38.56 28.75
CA ARG A 550 -26.05 40.03 28.67
C ARG A 550 -26.07 40.54 27.24
N MET A 551 -26.56 41.77 27.06
CA MET A 551 -26.61 42.50 25.79
C MET A 551 -26.24 43.97 26.01
N ASN A 552 -25.80 44.65 24.94
CA ASN A 552 -25.45 46.08 24.97
C ASN A 552 -24.47 46.44 26.11
N ILE A 553 -23.33 45.73 26.16
CA ILE A 553 -22.37 45.84 27.27
C ILE A 553 -21.73 47.22 27.27
N LYS A 554 -21.80 47.92 28.41
CA LYS A 554 -21.18 49.24 28.62
C LYS A 554 -19.88 49.17 29.41
N THR A 555 -19.64 48.07 30.12
CA THR A 555 -18.52 47.94 31.03
C THR A 555 -18.08 46.49 31.17
N LEU A 556 -16.78 46.25 31.32
CA LEU A 556 -16.18 44.95 31.56
C LEU A 556 -15.71 44.83 33.01
N ALA A 557 -16.08 43.75 33.68
CA ALA A 557 -15.53 43.39 34.98
C ALA A 557 -14.02 43.09 34.88
N PRO A 558 -13.28 43.04 36.01
CA PRO A 558 -11.86 42.70 35.99
C PRO A 558 -11.61 41.34 35.34
N GLY A 559 -10.65 41.26 34.41
CA GLY A 559 -10.34 40.05 33.66
C GLY A 559 -11.45 39.52 32.73
N GLU A 560 -12.51 40.29 32.50
CA GLU A 560 -13.68 39.82 31.75
C GLU A 560 -13.45 39.83 30.24
N THR A 561 -13.82 38.72 29.59
CA THR A 561 -13.88 38.60 28.13
C THR A 561 -15.33 38.46 27.67
N ILE A 562 -15.70 39.21 26.63
CA ILE A 562 -17.00 39.13 25.94
C ILE A 562 -16.81 38.88 24.45
N CYS A 563 -17.78 38.21 23.82
CA CYS A 563 -17.78 37.93 22.39
C CYS A 563 -19.13 38.36 21.81
N LEU A 564 -19.17 39.49 21.12
CA LEU A 564 -20.39 40.09 20.61
C LEU A 564 -20.63 39.71 19.16
N SER A 565 -21.87 39.38 18.82
CA SER A 565 -22.36 39.24 17.45
C SER A 565 -23.38 40.34 17.13
N ASN A 566 -23.45 40.72 15.86
CA ASN A 566 -24.49 41.59 15.31
C ASN A 566 -25.78 40.83 14.95
N ASP A 567 -25.76 39.49 14.94
CA ASP A 567 -26.89 38.64 14.59
C ASP A 567 -27.38 37.77 15.77
N SER A 568 -28.69 37.86 16.06
CA SER A 568 -29.34 37.09 17.11
C SER A 568 -29.39 35.58 16.82
N TYR A 569 -29.29 35.18 15.56
CA TYR A 569 -29.32 33.78 15.13
C TYR A 569 -28.20 32.97 15.79
N TRP A 570 -26.97 33.48 15.79
CA TRP A 570 -25.82 32.77 16.35
C TRP A 570 -25.99 32.46 17.82
N ARG A 571 -26.51 33.42 18.59
CA ARG A 571 -26.81 33.21 20.00
C ARG A 571 -27.85 32.10 20.20
N LYS A 572 -28.95 32.10 19.44
CA LYS A 572 -29.98 31.05 19.51
C LYS A 572 -29.39 29.68 19.14
N LEU A 573 -28.56 29.63 18.10
CA LEU A 573 -27.91 28.41 17.66
C LEU A 573 -26.94 27.85 18.71
N ILE A 574 -26.11 28.69 19.31
CA ILE A 574 -25.15 28.29 20.37
C ILE A 574 -25.91 27.76 21.59
N LEU A 575 -26.93 28.48 22.07
CA LEU A 575 -27.76 28.04 23.20
C LEU A 575 -28.47 26.72 22.93
N ASN A 576 -28.91 26.49 21.68
CA ASN A 576 -29.50 25.22 21.29
C ASN A 576 -28.46 24.10 21.28
N LYS A 577 -27.28 24.34 20.66
CA LYS A 577 -26.21 23.35 20.61
C LYS A 577 -25.74 22.94 21.99
N ILE A 578 -25.57 23.87 22.94
CA ILE A 578 -25.09 23.57 24.31
C ILE A 578 -25.92 22.51 25.04
N LYS A 579 -27.22 22.37 24.69
CA LYS A 579 -28.12 21.37 25.29
C LYS A 579 -27.75 19.92 24.94
N ASN A 580 -27.05 19.70 23.83
CA ASN A 580 -26.70 18.37 23.34
C ASN A 580 -25.18 18.13 23.49
N PRO A 581 -24.71 17.22 24.38
CA PRO A 581 -23.28 17.04 24.63
C PRO A 581 -22.50 16.63 23.37
N PHE A 582 -23.03 15.70 22.58
CA PHE A 582 -22.40 15.23 21.35
C PHE A 582 -23.07 15.86 20.12
N THR A 583 -22.62 17.07 19.75
CA THR A 583 -23.13 17.74 18.54
C THR A 583 -22.22 17.43 17.35
N LYS A 584 -22.80 16.90 16.26
CA LYS A 584 -22.06 16.67 15.00
C LYS A 584 -21.50 17.98 14.42
N LEU A 585 -20.28 17.91 13.91
CA LEU A 585 -19.65 19.01 13.18
C LEU A 585 -20.09 18.98 11.72
N LYS A 586 -21.32 19.43 11.48
CA LYS A 586 -22.00 19.38 10.17
C LYS A 586 -21.10 19.83 9.01
N ASN A 587 -20.34 20.90 9.17
CA ASN A 587 -19.45 21.41 8.11
C ASN A 587 -18.37 20.40 7.69
N ILE A 588 -17.80 19.66 8.65
CA ILE A 588 -16.76 18.65 8.36
C ILE A 588 -17.38 17.44 7.67
N GLU A 589 -18.52 16.96 8.17
CA GLU A 589 -19.23 15.81 7.57
C GLU A 589 -19.67 16.09 6.13
N GLU A 590 -20.26 17.26 5.88
CA GLU A 590 -20.65 17.61 4.52
C GLU A 590 -19.44 17.78 3.59
N ASN A 591 -18.35 18.38 4.08
CA ASN A 591 -17.13 18.54 3.29
C ASN A 591 -16.46 17.19 2.99
N LEU A 592 -16.48 16.23 3.93
CA LEU A 592 -16.01 14.86 3.69
C LEU A 592 -16.80 14.20 2.54
N ILE A 593 -18.12 14.35 2.53
CA ILE A 593 -18.98 13.83 1.47
C ILE A 593 -18.67 14.53 0.14
N ARG A 594 -18.60 15.87 0.11
CA ARG A 594 -18.23 16.63 -1.10
C ARG A 594 -16.86 16.22 -1.65
N PHE A 595 -15.89 16.00 -0.77
CA PHE A 595 -14.57 15.52 -1.14
C PHE A 595 -14.62 14.11 -1.75
N LYS A 596 -15.39 13.19 -1.17
CA LYS A 596 -15.56 11.85 -1.76
C LYS A 596 -16.24 11.90 -3.12
N ILE A 597 -17.26 12.75 -3.29
CA ILE A 597 -17.91 12.98 -4.60
C ILE A 597 -16.89 13.52 -5.61
N LEU A 598 -16.05 14.49 -5.22
CA LEU A 598 -15.00 15.06 -6.06
C LEU A 598 -14.01 13.99 -6.54
N GLN A 599 -13.55 13.13 -5.64
CA GLN A 599 -12.64 12.03 -5.96
C GLN A 599 -13.26 11.09 -7.01
N ILE A 600 -14.52 10.70 -6.83
CA ILE A 600 -15.26 9.83 -7.75
C ILE A 600 -15.43 10.50 -9.12
N ILE A 601 -15.86 11.76 -9.14
CA ILE A 601 -16.01 12.55 -10.36
C ILE A 601 -14.71 12.65 -11.12
N ASN A 602 -13.60 12.92 -10.44
CA ASN A 602 -12.32 13.12 -11.08
C ASN A 602 -11.75 11.81 -11.63
N TYR A 603 -11.94 10.70 -10.90
CA TYR A 603 -11.46 9.39 -11.34
C TYR A 603 -12.24 8.87 -12.57
N PHE A 604 -13.58 9.00 -12.59
CA PHE A 604 -14.43 8.50 -13.68
C PHE A 604 -14.79 9.55 -14.73
N GLU A 605 -14.19 10.75 -14.66
CA GLU A 605 -14.44 11.88 -15.56
C GLU A 605 -15.94 12.23 -15.71
N LEU A 606 -16.64 12.39 -14.57
CA LEU A 606 -18.08 12.64 -14.53
C LEU A 606 -18.42 14.15 -14.41
N PRO A 607 -19.44 14.66 -15.12
CA PRO A 607 -20.09 14.02 -16.26
C PRO A 607 -19.15 13.98 -17.47
N LYS A 608 -19.36 13.02 -18.39
CA LYS A 608 -18.54 12.85 -19.61
C LYS A 608 -18.53 14.05 -20.57
N LYS A 609 -19.29 15.12 -20.26
CA LYS A 609 -19.27 16.42 -20.95
C LYS A 609 -18.57 17.42 -20.03
N SER A 610 -17.66 18.23 -20.57
CA SER A 610 -16.97 19.28 -19.82
C SER A 610 -17.97 20.22 -19.14
N PHE A 611 -18.05 20.17 -17.82
CA PHE A 611 -18.75 21.17 -17.02
C PHE A 611 -17.79 22.32 -16.75
N GLU A 612 -18.17 23.55 -17.12
CA GLU A 612 -17.38 24.76 -16.88
C GLU A 612 -17.12 25.00 -15.37
N ASN A 613 -17.97 24.48 -14.48
CA ASN A 613 -17.78 24.59 -13.03
C ASN A 613 -18.19 23.30 -12.29
N LYS A 614 -17.19 22.47 -11.93
CA LYS A 614 -17.36 21.20 -11.19
C LYS A 614 -17.91 21.40 -9.77
N GLU A 615 -17.62 22.52 -9.11
CA GLU A 615 -18.13 22.82 -7.76
C GLU A 615 -19.66 22.98 -7.75
N LYS A 616 -20.20 23.74 -8.71
CA LYS A 616 -21.65 23.90 -8.89
C LYS A 616 -22.34 22.56 -9.16
N TYR A 617 -21.69 21.68 -9.93
CA TYR A 617 -22.19 20.34 -10.19
C TYR A 617 -22.22 19.48 -8.91
N ILE A 618 -21.13 19.44 -8.13
CA ILE A 618 -21.07 18.72 -6.84
C ILE A 618 -22.20 19.16 -5.91
N ASN A 619 -22.42 20.46 -5.78
CA ASN A 619 -23.50 20.99 -4.94
C ASN A 619 -24.89 20.57 -5.44
N GLY A 620 -25.08 20.43 -6.76
CA GLY A 620 -26.34 19.95 -7.35
C GLY A 620 -26.62 18.46 -7.14
N ILE A 621 -25.59 17.63 -6.95
CA ILE A 621 -25.73 16.18 -6.74
C ILE A 621 -25.52 15.73 -5.29
N PHE A 622 -25.06 16.63 -4.41
CA PHE A 622 -24.73 16.34 -3.02
C PHE A 622 -25.88 15.61 -2.30
N ASP A 623 -27.10 16.14 -2.40
CA ASP A 623 -28.26 15.56 -1.74
C ASP A 623 -28.59 14.17 -2.30
N ILE A 624 -28.49 14.00 -3.63
CA ILE A 624 -28.75 12.72 -4.31
C ILE A 624 -27.74 11.66 -3.85
N PHE A 625 -26.46 12.02 -3.79
CA PHE A 625 -25.41 11.13 -3.31
C PHE A 625 -25.59 10.79 -1.83
N ASN A 626 -25.87 11.78 -0.98
CA ASN A 626 -26.00 11.59 0.45
C ASN A 626 -27.25 10.77 0.83
N ASP A 627 -28.29 10.76 -0.01
CA ASP A 627 -29.49 9.94 0.18
C ASP A 627 -29.21 8.45 -0.09
N ASN A 628 -28.59 8.14 -1.23
CA ASN A 628 -28.23 6.77 -1.61
C ASN A 628 -26.95 6.71 -2.48
N PRO A 629 -25.76 6.64 -1.86
CA PRO A 629 -24.49 6.62 -2.58
C PRO A 629 -24.37 5.46 -3.56
N TYR A 630 -24.86 4.28 -3.19
CA TYR A 630 -24.76 3.08 -4.04
C TYR A 630 -25.58 3.25 -5.33
N GLU A 631 -26.83 3.71 -5.23
CA GLU A 631 -27.68 3.97 -6.40
C GLU A 631 -27.15 5.10 -7.27
N PHE A 632 -26.56 6.14 -6.66
CA PHE A 632 -25.84 7.18 -7.40
C PHE A 632 -24.72 6.58 -8.25
N LEU A 633 -23.89 5.69 -7.70
CA LEU A 633 -22.81 5.04 -8.44
C LEU A 633 -23.34 4.17 -9.57
N LEU A 634 -24.39 3.37 -9.33
CA LEU A 634 -25.00 2.52 -10.36
C LEU A 634 -25.54 3.31 -11.57
N LYS A 635 -26.04 4.54 -11.35
CA LYS A 635 -26.59 5.38 -12.42
C LYS A 635 -25.51 6.10 -13.24
N ASN A 636 -24.36 6.38 -12.63
CA ASN A 636 -23.32 7.24 -13.24
C ASN A 636 -22.08 6.47 -13.69
N ILE A 637 -21.85 5.27 -13.15
CA ILE A 637 -20.71 4.41 -13.45
C ILE A 637 -21.24 3.06 -13.95
N ASN A 638 -20.47 2.38 -14.80
CA ASN A 638 -20.82 1.04 -15.26
C ASN A 638 -20.96 0.08 -14.06
N PHE A 639 -22.07 -0.67 -13.97
CA PHE A 639 -22.34 -1.62 -12.89
C PHE A 639 -21.18 -2.61 -12.68
N TYR A 640 -20.53 -3.04 -13.76
CA TYR A 640 -19.37 -3.94 -13.70
C TYR A 640 -18.15 -3.36 -12.98
N ASN A 641 -18.12 -2.06 -12.69
CA ASN A 641 -17.01 -1.38 -12.02
C ASN A 641 -17.23 -1.22 -10.51
N ILE A 642 -18.25 -1.87 -9.92
CA ILE A 642 -18.58 -1.74 -8.49
C ILE A 642 -18.64 -3.12 -7.86
N VAL A 643 -17.76 -3.36 -6.89
CA VAL A 643 -17.80 -4.55 -6.02
C VAL A 643 -18.36 -4.12 -4.68
N LYS A 644 -19.51 -4.69 -4.29
CA LYS A 644 -20.11 -4.45 -2.98
C LYS A 644 -19.65 -5.53 -2.00
N TRP A 645 -19.23 -5.11 -0.80
CA TRP A 645 -19.03 -5.99 0.35
C TRP A 645 -20.14 -5.76 1.37
N ASN A 646 -20.80 -6.82 1.78
CA ASN A 646 -21.90 -6.76 2.74
C ASN A 646 -21.48 -7.30 4.11
N ASP A 647 -21.72 -6.51 5.16
CA ASP A 647 -21.45 -6.87 6.55
C ASP A 647 -22.21 -8.14 6.97
N ASN A 648 -21.48 -9.16 7.44
CA ASN A 648 -21.93 -10.50 7.86
C ASN A 648 -22.22 -11.50 6.73
N GLU A 649 -22.23 -11.08 5.45
CA GLU A 649 -22.37 -11.99 4.31
C GLU A 649 -21.01 -12.39 3.74
N ASP A 650 -20.12 -11.41 3.56
CA ASP A 650 -18.84 -11.60 2.87
C ASP A 650 -17.66 -11.80 3.84
N ASP A 651 -17.91 -11.96 5.15
CA ASP A 651 -16.87 -12.08 6.20
C ASP A 651 -15.86 -13.23 5.96
N LYS A 652 -16.28 -14.30 5.27
CA LYS A 652 -15.45 -15.48 4.97
C LYS A 652 -15.14 -15.64 3.48
N ARG A 653 -15.55 -14.67 2.65
CA ARG A 653 -15.42 -14.75 1.20
C ARG A 653 -14.11 -14.11 0.75
N ILE A 654 -13.46 -14.71 -0.23
CA ILE A 654 -12.38 -14.05 -0.96
C ILE A 654 -13.02 -13.11 -1.99
N ILE A 655 -12.85 -11.81 -1.79
CA ILE A 655 -13.37 -10.78 -2.68
C ILE A 655 -12.43 -10.66 -3.88
N MET A 656 -12.95 -10.88 -5.07
CA MET A 656 -12.21 -10.59 -6.31
C MET A 656 -12.48 -9.14 -6.70
N LEU A 657 -11.44 -8.33 -6.74
CA LEU A 657 -11.53 -6.90 -7.08
C LEU A 657 -10.77 -6.64 -8.39
N PRO A 658 -11.47 -6.50 -9.53
CA PRO A 658 -10.85 -6.13 -10.80
C PRO A 658 -10.12 -4.78 -10.73
N LEU A 659 -9.14 -4.57 -11.62
CA LEU A 659 -8.59 -3.23 -11.86
C LEU A 659 -9.71 -2.28 -12.30
N ASP A 660 -9.58 -1.02 -11.92
CA ASP A 660 -10.55 0.05 -12.21
C ASP A 660 -11.93 -0.09 -11.53
N ASN A 661 -12.10 -1.06 -10.62
CA ASN A 661 -13.31 -1.25 -9.84
C ASN A 661 -13.26 -0.56 -8.46
N ILE A 662 -14.37 0.05 -8.08
CA ILE A 662 -14.63 0.55 -6.72
C ILE A 662 -14.94 -0.63 -5.79
N LEU A 663 -14.40 -0.61 -4.57
CA LEU A 663 -14.91 -1.42 -3.46
C LEU A 663 -15.83 -0.56 -2.58
N PHE A 664 -17.11 -0.94 -2.53
CA PHE A 664 -18.15 -0.27 -1.75
C PHE A 664 -18.48 -1.09 -0.50
N LEU A 665 -18.33 -0.46 0.67
CA LEU A 665 -18.56 -1.06 1.99
C LEU A 665 -19.71 -0.31 2.69
N GLU A 666 -20.64 -1.05 3.28
CA GLU A 666 -21.80 -0.49 3.98
C GLU A 666 -22.07 -1.22 5.30
N SER A 667 -22.35 -0.48 6.37
CA SER A 667 -22.80 -1.04 7.65
C SER A 667 -23.76 -0.09 8.38
N LYS A 668 -24.44 -0.62 9.41
CA LYS A 668 -25.28 0.15 10.34
C LYS A 668 -24.46 0.85 11.43
N TYR A 669 -23.22 0.41 11.65
CA TYR A 669 -22.32 0.96 12.67
C TYR A 669 -21.22 1.77 12.00
N LYS A 670 -20.72 2.80 12.68
CA LYS A 670 -19.51 3.50 12.26
C LYS A 670 -18.32 2.53 12.24
N PHE A 671 -17.50 2.59 11.21
CA PHE A 671 -16.31 1.75 11.07
C PHE A 671 -15.17 2.46 10.35
N SER A 672 -13.96 1.92 10.50
CA SER A 672 -12.82 2.19 9.62
C SER A 672 -12.51 0.94 8.78
N ALA A 673 -11.93 1.16 7.61
CA ALA A 673 -11.54 0.09 6.70
C ALA A 673 -10.12 0.31 6.18
N GLU A 674 -9.36 -0.77 6.10
CA GLU A 674 -7.99 -0.77 5.59
C GLU A 674 -7.80 -1.95 4.63
N ILE A 675 -7.11 -1.72 3.53
CA ILE A 675 -6.62 -2.81 2.67
C ILE A 675 -5.11 -2.92 2.88
N LYS A 676 -4.65 -4.11 3.26
CA LYS A 676 -3.26 -4.37 3.62
C LYS A 676 -2.61 -5.40 2.72
N ASN A 677 -1.33 -5.16 2.43
CA ASN A 677 -0.41 -6.18 1.95
C ASN A 677 0.52 -6.53 3.11
N GLN A 678 0.35 -7.70 3.71
CA GLN A 678 1.01 -8.07 4.96
C GLN A 678 0.72 -7.02 6.06
N GLU A 679 1.74 -6.34 6.59
CA GLU A 679 1.56 -5.27 7.59
C GLU A 679 1.37 -3.88 6.97
N LYS A 680 1.67 -3.69 5.69
CA LYS A 680 1.63 -2.40 5.02
C LYS A 680 0.20 -2.04 4.62
N THR A 681 -0.27 -0.88 5.08
CA THR A 681 -1.57 -0.33 4.66
C THR A 681 -1.45 0.29 3.27
N ILE A 682 -2.26 -0.19 2.33
CA ILE A 682 -2.31 0.32 0.93
C ILE A 682 -3.28 1.49 0.81
N VAL A 683 -4.42 1.38 1.49
CA VAL A 683 -5.43 2.43 1.60
C VAL A 683 -6.17 2.28 2.92
N HIS A 684 -6.49 3.40 3.56
CA HIS A 684 -7.24 3.50 4.80
C HIS A 684 -8.30 4.58 4.67
N GLU A 685 -9.53 4.28 5.08
CA GLU A 685 -10.65 5.21 5.06
C GLU A 685 -11.54 5.03 6.30
N ASN A 686 -12.06 6.15 6.80
CA ASN A 686 -13.06 6.17 7.85
C ASN A 686 -14.46 6.32 7.23
N SER A 687 -15.45 5.61 7.78
CA SER A 687 -16.82 5.72 7.30
C SER A 687 -17.43 7.10 7.58
N PHE A 688 -18.27 7.57 6.65
CA PHE A 688 -19.16 8.72 6.86
C PHE A 688 -20.61 8.27 6.86
N GLU A 689 -21.46 9.03 7.56
CA GLU A 689 -22.88 8.73 7.72
C GLU A 689 -23.71 9.35 6.60
N THR A 690 -24.63 8.59 6.02
CA THR A 690 -25.57 9.01 4.99
C THR A 690 -26.90 9.48 5.58
N LYS A 691 -27.76 10.16 4.81
CA LYS A 691 -29.06 10.66 5.32
C LYS A 691 -29.98 9.58 5.89
N ASN A 692 -29.84 8.35 5.42
CA ASN A 692 -30.59 7.19 5.91
C ASN A 692 -30.01 6.53 7.18
N GLY A 693 -28.97 7.12 7.78
CA GLY A 693 -28.34 6.65 9.03
C GLY A 693 -27.42 5.44 8.88
N LYS A 694 -27.05 5.07 7.64
CA LYS A 694 -26.00 4.07 7.39
C LYS A 694 -24.62 4.70 7.34
N HIS A 695 -23.60 3.89 7.57
CA HIS A 695 -22.20 4.27 7.44
C HIS A 695 -21.59 3.58 6.22
N ILE A 696 -20.82 4.32 5.42
CA ILE A 696 -20.22 3.79 4.19
C ILE A 696 -18.75 4.14 4.05
N VAL A 697 -18.01 3.25 3.39
CA VAL A 697 -16.65 3.50 2.88
C VAL A 697 -16.62 3.17 1.39
N ILE A 698 -15.96 4.03 0.60
CA ILE A 698 -15.77 3.84 -0.84
C ILE A 698 -14.27 3.92 -1.10
N PHE A 699 -13.67 2.77 -1.44
CA PHE A 699 -12.33 2.75 -2.00
C PHE A 699 -12.41 2.93 -3.50
N LEU A 700 -11.77 3.99 -4.00
CA LEU A 700 -11.51 4.13 -5.42
C LEU A 700 -10.59 3.00 -5.90
N PRO A 701 -10.54 2.75 -7.22
CA PRO A 701 -9.73 1.66 -7.74
C PRO A 701 -8.26 1.75 -7.34
N ILE A 702 -7.70 0.61 -6.98
CA ILE A 702 -6.37 0.51 -6.38
C ILE A 702 -5.36 0.31 -7.50
N ASN A 703 -4.61 1.37 -7.81
CA ASN A 703 -3.50 1.31 -8.74
C ASN A 703 -2.26 0.76 -8.00
N SER A 704 -2.22 -0.55 -7.70
CA SER A 704 -1.01 -1.23 -7.21
C SER A 704 -0.15 -1.71 -8.38
N ILE A 705 1.18 -1.65 -8.21
CA ILE A 705 2.15 -2.18 -9.19
C ILE A 705 2.19 -3.72 -9.14
N ASP A 706 1.87 -4.30 -7.98
CA ASP A 706 1.89 -5.74 -7.78
C ASP A 706 0.53 -6.36 -8.12
N ILE A 707 0.46 -6.98 -9.29
CA ILE A 707 -0.73 -7.63 -9.83
C ILE A 707 -0.72 -9.12 -9.38
N ASN A 708 -1.87 -9.67 -8.99
CA ASN A 708 -2.07 -11.05 -8.48
C ASN A 708 -1.59 -11.33 -7.05
N LEU A 709 -1.51 -10.32 -6.18
CA LEU A 709 -1.28 -10.53 -4.74
C LEU A 709 -2.60 -10.67 -3.96
N LYS A 710 -2.55 -11.54 -2.94
CA LYS A 710 -3.59 -11.65 -1.91
C LYS A 710 -3.41 -10.51 -0.90
N TYR A 711 -4.42 -9.65 -0.79
CA TYR A 711 -4.51 -8.58 0.20
C TYR A 711 -5.49 -8.98 1.30
N SER A 712 -5.45 -8.25 2.41
CA SER A 712 -6.39 -8.40 3.52
C SER A 712 -7.18 -7.12 3.72
N LEU A 713 -8.50 -7.23 3.82
CA LEU A 713 -9.43 -6.19 4.19
C LEU A 713 -9.64 -6.25 5.70
N HIS A 714 -9.16 -5.24 6.41
CA HIS A 714 -9.30 -5.07 7.84
C HIS A 714 -10.42 -4.07 8.11
N LEU A 715 -11.39 -4.46 8.93
CA LEU A 715 -12.56 -3.64 9.26
C LEU A 715 -12.67 -3.53 10.78
N ASN A 716 -12.74 -2.31 11.30
CA ASN A 716 -12.95 -2.07 12.73
C ASN A 716 -14.29 -1.35 12.94
N PHE A 717 -15.29 -2.08 13.45
CA PHE A 717 -16.63 -1.56 13.71
C PHE A 717 -16.79 -1.07 15.14
N LEU A 718 -17.39 0.09 15.31
CA LEU A 718 -17.72 0.66 16.61
C LEU A 718 -19.17 0.32 16.98
N LYS A 719 -19.37 -0.84 17.62
CA LYS A 719 -20.69 -1.39 17.98
C LYS A 719 -20.94 -1.28 19.49
N ASN A 720 -21.96 -0.54 19.88
CA ASN A 720 -22.40 -0.42 21.29
C ASN A 720 -21.25 -0.05 22.26
N ARG A 721 -20.43 0.96 21.91
CA ARG A 721 -19.23 1.39 22.66
C ARG A 721 -18.08 0.37 22.72
N ASN A 722 -18.14 -0.73 21.96
CA ASN A 722 -17.05 -1.70 21.81
C ASN A 722 -16.56 -1.73 20.36
N SER A 723 -15.28 -2.00 20.17
CA SER A 723 -14.73 -2.32 18.85
C SER A 723 -14.91 -3.79 18.49
N VAL A 724 -15.24 -4.04 17.24
CA VAL A 724 -15.34 -5.38 16.66
C VAL A 724 -14.49 -5.39 15.41
N PHE A 725 -13.39 -6.15 15.46
CA PHE A 725 -12.49 -6.33 14.35
C PHE A 725 -12.94 -7.50 13.46
N LYS A 726 -12.96 -7.28 12.14
CA LYS A 726 -13.16 -8.31 11.12
C LYS A 726 -12.03 -8.24 10.09
N GLN A 727 -11.66 -9.40 9.56
CA GLN A 727 -10.69 -9.52 8.47
C GLN A 727 -11.26 -10.40 7.35
N SER A 728 -11.15 -9.94 6.11
CA SER A 728 -11.53 -10.66 4.91
C SER A 728 -10.38 -10.65 3.90
N ASP A 729 -10.36 -11.60 2.97
CA ASP A 729 -9.33 -11.65 1.93
C ASP A 729 -9.79 -10.93 0.65
N ILE A 730 -8.89 -10.19 0.00
CA ILE A 730 -9.10 -9.55 -1.31
C ILE A 730 -8.04 -10.09 -2.29
N ILE A 731 -8.44 -10.38 -3.52
CA ILE A 731 -7.53 -10.61 -4.64
C ILE A 731 -7.71 -9.49 -5.66
N LEU A 732 -6.66 -8.71 -5.90
CA LEU A 732 -6.62 -7.74 -6.99
C LEU A 732 -6.36 -8.47 -8.32
N LEU A 733 -7.29 -8.37 -9.27
CA LEU A 733 -7.18 -9.05 -10.56
C LEU A 733 -6.45 -8.20 -11.59
N SER A 734 -5.56 -8.81 -12.38
CA SER A 734 -4.90 -8.18 -13.54
C SER A 734 -5.86 -7.69 -14.63
N ASN A 735 -5.39 -6.74 -15.45
CA ASN A 735 -5.98 -6.49 -16.75
C ASN A 735 -5.49 -7.57 -17.71
N SER A 736 -6.40 -8.32 -18.33
CA SER A 736 -6.05 -9.39 -19.27
C SER A 736 -5.19 -8.91 -20.44
N ASN A 737 -5.35 -7.64 -20.85
CA ASN A 737 -4.66 -7.08 -22.02
C ASN A 737 -3.17 -6.76 -21.77
N SER A 738 -2.75 -6.66 -20.51
CA SER A 738 -1.35 -6.40 -20.14
C SER A 738 -0.58 -7.65 -19.72
N LEU A 739 -1.24 -8.82 -19.67
CA LEU A 739 -0.60 -10.07 -19.29
C LEU A 739 0.17 -10.70 -20.46
N SER A 740 1.50 -10.77 -20.30
CA SER A 740 2.39 -11.57 -21.14
C SER A 740 3.02 -12.69 -20.31
N LEU A 741 3.20 -13.85 -20.94
CA LEU A 741 3.88 -15.00 -20.35
C LEU A 741 5.32 -15.04 -20.86
N PRO A 742 6.31 -15.18 -19.95
CA PRO A 742 7.68 -15.41 -20.38
C PRO A 742 7.78 -16.77 -21.07
N CYS A 743 8.43 -16.78 -22.23
CA CYS A 743 8.70 -17.98 -23.01
C CYS A 743 10.02 -18.65 -22.59
N ILE A 744 10.94 -17.89 -22.01
CA ILE A 744 12.27 -18.31 -21.58
C ILE A 744 12.46 -17.92 -20.11
N TYR A 745 12.92 -18.88 -19.31
CA TYR A 745 13.14 -18.73 -17.87
C TYR A 745 14.64 -18.78 -17.58
N ARG A 746 15.13 -17.82 -16.79
CA ARG A 746 16.51 -17.83 -16.26
C ARG A 746 16.63 -18.85 -15.14
N THR A 747 17.74 -19.57 -15.15
CA THR A 747 18.06 -20.58 -14.13
C THR A 747 18.47 -19.93 -12.80
N SER A 748 18.93 -18.66 -12.81
CA SER A 748 19.29 -17.92 -11.60
C SER A 748 18.31 -16.80 -11.24
N GLN A 749 17.49 -17.04 -10.21
CA GLN A 749 17.10 -16.14 -9.11
C GLN A 749 16.03 -16.87 -8.29
N SER A 750 16.41 -17.47 -7.15
CA SER A 750 15.50 -17.90 -6.05
C SER A 750 14.52 -19.11 -6.18
N GLN A 751 14.59 -20.03 -7.16
CA GLN A 751 13.78 -21.29 -7.21
C GLN A 751 14.57 -22.42 -7.90
N LYS A 752 14.65 -23.69 -7.50
CA LYS A 752 13.79 -24.64 -6.74
C LYS A 752 12.50 -25.13 -7.43
N ASN A 753 12.33 -24.88 -8.74
CA ASN A 753 11.15 -25.37 -9.47
C ASN A 753 11.50 -26.45 -10.50
N ASP A 754 10.88 -27.62 -10.32
CA ASP A 754 10.91 -28.79 -11.19
C ASP A 754 10.06 -28.56 -12.46
N GLN A 755 10.47 -27.61 -13.29
CA GLN A 755 9.74 -27.28 -14.52
C GLN A 755 9.89 -28.39 -15.56
N LEU A 756 8.84 -28.59 -16.35
CA LEU A 756 8.79 -29.59 -17.41
C LEU A 756 8.30 -28.96 -18.72
N ALA A 757 8.81 -29.47 -19.84
CA ALA A 757 8.31 -29.16 -21.16
C ALA A 757 7.71 -30.41 -21.79
N ILE A 758 6.51 -30.22 -22.35
CA ILE A 758 5.77 -31.24 -23.08
C ILE A 758 5.69 -30.81 -24.54
N CYS A 759 6.17 -31.67 -25.43
CA CYS A 759 5.99 -31.58 -26.87
C CYS A 759 5.09 -32.72 -27.34
N THR A 760 4.07 -32.38 -28.10
CA THR A 760 3.07 -33.34 -28.60
C THR A 760 2.91 -33.17 -30.10
N ASN A 761 2.26 -34.14 -30.74
CA ASN A 761 1.97 -34.08 -32.16
C ASN A 761 0.55 -34.57 -32.47
N ASN A 762 0.16 -34.46 -33.74
CA ASN A 762 -1.18 -34.82 -34.19
C ASN A 762 -1.48 -36.31 -34.11
N ILE A 763 -0.49 -37.18 -33.90
CA ILE A 763 -0.69 -38.63 -33.76
C ILE A 763 -0.53 -39.08 -32.30
N SER A 764 -0.58 -38.16 -31.33
CA SER A 764 -0.45 -38.47 -29.89
C SER A 764 0.92 -39.02 -29.45
N SER A 765 1.99 -38.78 -30.21
CA SER A 765 3.35 -38.96 -29.69
C SER A 765 3.65 -37.85 -28.67
N LEU A 766 4.53 -38.16 -27.71
CA LEU A 766 4.87 -37.26 -26.61
C LEU A 766 6.40 -37.21 -26.41
N THR A 767 6.91 -36.02 -26.10
CA THR A 767 8.22 -35.79 -25.49
C THR A 767 7.95 -35.06 -24.18
N GLN A 768 8.44 -35.60 -23.06
CA GLN A 768 8.30 -35.00 -21.74
C GLN A 768 9.68 -34.86 -21.12
N LEU A 769 10.15 -33.63 -20.97
CA LEU A 769 11.53 -33.34 -20.55
C LEU A 769 11.55 -32.34 -19.40
N ARG A 770 12.53 -32.50 -18.52
CA ARG A 770 12.76 -31.59 -17.39
C ARG A 770 13.55 -30.37 -17.82
N SER A 771 13.40 -29.29 -17.06
CA SER A 771 14.20 -28.08 -17.23
C SER A 771 15.69 -28.37 -17.03
N ALA A 772 16.04 -29.24 -16.08
CA ALA A 772 17.39 -29.75 -15.93
C ALA A 772 17.71 -30.79 -17.01
N TRP A 773 18.65 -30.47 -17.90
CA TRP A 773 19.02 -31.34 -19.00
C TRP A 773 19.52 -32.72 -18.54
N GLY A 774 18.92 -33.77 -19.10
CA GLY A 774 19.28 -35.16 -18.81
C GLY A 774 18.84 -35.67 -17.43
N GLU A 775 18.01 -34.93 -16.69
CA GLU A 775 17.41 -35.42 -15.44
C GLU A 775 16.13 -36.24 -15.73
N ILE A 776 15.90 -37.28 -14.91
CA ILE A 776 14.72 -38.14 -14.93
C ILE A 776 14.24 -38.24 -13.48
N LYS A 777 12.97 -37.93 -13.23
CA LYS A 777 12.34 -38.03 -11.90
C LYS A 777 11.02 -38.79 -11.91
N SER A 778 10.50 -39.12 -13.08
CA SER A 778 9.36 -39.99 -13.27
C SER A 778 9.62 -40.94 -14.44
N LYS A 779 9.01 -42.13 -14.42
CA LYS A 779 8.94 -43.07 -15.54
C LYS A 779 8.29 -42.48 -16.79
N TYR A 780 7.59 -41.36 -16.65
CA TYR A 780 6.99 -40.62 -17.75
C TYR A 780 7.91 -39.56 -18.37
N ASP A 781 9.09 -39.31 -17.80
CA ASP A 781 10.09 -38.47 -18.44
C ASP A 781 10.77 -39.27 -19.56
N GLY A 782 10.90 -38.67 -20.74
CA GLY A 782 11.45 -39.34 -21.90
C GLY A 782 11.44 -38.48 -23.17
N LEU A 783 12.48 -38.69 -23.98
CA LEU A 783 12.69 -37.99 -25.25
C LEU A 783 11.62 -38.33 -26.30
N LEU A 784 11.21 -39.59 -26.42
CA LEU A 784 10.23 -40.00 -27.43
C LEU A 784 9.35 -41.16 -26.97
N HIS A 785 8.13 -40.80 -26.57
CA HIS A 785 6.99 -41.70 -26.34
C HIS A 785 6.21 -41.80 -27.64
N SER A 786 6.37 -42.92 -28.33
CA SER A 786 5.81 -43.13 -29.67
C SER A 786 4.41 -43.72 -29.58
N ASN A 787 3.45 -43.12 -30.30
CA ASN A 787 2.18 -43.80 -30.60
C ASN A 787 2.42 -44.71 -31.80
N LEU A 788 2.33 -46.02 -31.61
CA LEU A 788 2.61 -46.99 -32.67
C LEU A 788 1.45 -47.16 -33.66
N ASN A 789 0.32 -46.50 -33.43
CA ASN A 789 -0.83 -46.50 -34.32
C ASN A 789 -0.98 -45.15 -35.05
N GLU A 790 -1.00 -45.15 -36.38
CA GLU A 790 -1.11 -43.92 -37.19
C GLU A 790 -2.54 -43.40 -37.35
N LYS A 791 -3.56 -44.20 -37.03
CA LYS A 791 -4.98 -43.84 -37.21
C LYS A 791 -5.59 -43.23 -35.95
N PHE A 792 -5.23 -43.71 -34.77
CA PHE A 792 -5.83 -43.26 -33.52
C PHE A 792 -4.83 -43.24 -32.36
N PRO A 793 -5.10 -42.42 -31.32
CA PRO A 793 -4.41 -42.47 -30.04
C PRO A 793 -4.40 -43.87 -29.44
N SER A 794 -3.21 -44.38 -29.15
CA SER A 794 -3.02 -45.61 -28.40
C SER A 794 -1.94 -45.43 -27.34
N GLU A 795 -1.84 -46.43 -26.47
CA GLU A 795 -0.83 -46.52 -25.42
C GLU A 795 0.58 -46.24 -25.97
N ARG A 796 1.26 -45.26 -25.37
CA ARG A 796 2.55 -44.78 -25.89
C ARG A 796 3.69 -45.68 -25.43
N HIS A 797 4.62 -45.94 -26.35
CA HIS A 797 5.77 -46.82 -26.13
C HIS A 797 7.07 -46.03 -26.16
N ILE A 798 7.93 -46.23 -25.17
CA ILE A 798 9.21 -45.52 -25.02
C ILE A 798 10.32 -46.39 -25.60
N LEU A 799 11.00 -45.85 -26.61
CA LEU A 799 12.23 -46.43 -27.17
C LEU A 799 13.46 -45.55 -26.94
N LEU A 800 13.26 -44.25 -26.76
CA LEU A 800 14.32 -43.27 -26.50
C LEU A 800 13.96 -42.49 -25.23
N ASN A 801 14.75 -42.68 -24.18
CA ASN A 801 14.47 -42.07 -22.88
C ASN A 801 15.31 -40.80 -22.67
N ARG A 802 16.64 -40.90 -22.57
CA ARG A 802 17.49 -39.78 -22.12
C ARG A 802 18.62 -39.47 -23.08
N CYS A 803 19.01 -38.19 -23.13
CA CYS A 803 20.20 -37.71 -23.82
C CYS A 803 21.13 -37.06 -22.81
N ARG A 804 22.42 -37.39 -22.90
CA ARG A 804 23.49 -36.87 -22.04
C ARG A 804 24.59 -36.29 -22.92
N CYS A 805 25.12 -35.14 -22.55
CA CYS A 805 26.07 -34.40 -23.39
C CYS A 805 27.30 -33.94 -22.60
N TRP A 806 28.45 -33.92 -23.27
CA TRP A 806 29.70 -33.37 -22.74
C TRP A 806 30.40 -32.52 -23.80
N VAL A 807 30.98 -31.40 -23.38
CA VAL A 807 31.88 -30.58 -24.21
C VAL A 807 33.31 -30.89 -23.80
N LEU A 808 34.15 -31.15 -24.81
CA LEU A 808 35.58 -31.36 -24.66
C LEU A 808 36.33 -30.23 -25.37
N HIS A 809 37.29 -29.65 -24.68
CA HIS A 809 38.19 -28.65 -25.25
C HIS A 809 39.56 -28.77 -24.57
N ASN A 810 40.63 -28.95 -25.36
CA ASN A 810 42.00 -29.12 -24.88
C ASN A 810 42.19 -30.13 -23.73
N GLY A 811 41.42 -31.23 -23.75
CA GLY A 811 41.47 -32.29 -22.73
C GLY A 811 40.60 -32.04 -21.50
N PHE A 812 39.99 -30.87 -21.34
CA PHE A 812 38.99 -30.61 -20.31
C PHE A 812 37.62 -31.11 -20.78
N SER A 813 36.93 -31.90 -19.98
CA SER A 813 35.61 -32.46 -20.30
C SER A 813 34.58 -32.02 -19.27
N THR A 814 33.50 -31.40 -19.74
CA THR A 814 32.44 -30.90 -18.87
C THR A 814 31.10 -31.43 -19.34
N LYS A 815 30.34 -32.02 -18.40
CA LYS A 815 28.97 -32.48 -18.64
C LYS A 815 28.04 -31.27 -18.74
N LEU A 816 27.06 -31.32 -19.65
CA LEU A 816 25.95 -30.38 -19.65
C LEU A 816 24.92 -30.83 -18.62
N ASP A 817 24.77 -30.05 -17.56
CA ASP A 817 23.78 -30.25 -16.51
C ASP A 817 23.30 -28.89 -15.94
N ILE A 818 22.46 -28.94 -14.90
CA ILE A 818 21.88 -27.74 -14.28
C ILE A 818 22.95 -26.76 -13.74
N GLY A 819 24.18 -27.22 -13.46
CA GLY A 819 25.26 -26.40 -12.93
C GLY A 819 25.86 -25.42 -13.95
N CYS A 820 25.73 -25.70 -15.24
CA CYS A 820 26.16 -24.80 -16.32
C CYS A 820 25.00 -24.29 -17.20
N GLN A 821 23.76 -24.61 -16.83
CA GLN A 821 22.56 -24.16 -17.53
C GLN A 821 22.20 -22.73 -17.13
N THR A 822 21.89 -21.90 -18.12
CA THR A 822 21.53 -20.49 -17.90
C THR A 822 20.05 -20.26 -18.18
N HIS A 823 19.46 -20.89 -19.20
CA HIS A 823 18.06 -20.70 -19.56
C HIS A 823 17.38 -22.01 -19.99
N PHE A 824 16.07 -22.06 -19.80
CA PHE A 824 15.18 -23.11 -20.31
C PHE A 824 13.85 -22.48 -20.75
N GLY A 825 13.27 -22.96 -21.84
CA GLY A 825 11.98 -22.44 -22.28
C GLY A 825 11.49 -23.01 -23.60
N LYS A 826 10.49 -22.33 -24.18
CA LYS A 826 9.89 -22.66 -25.46
C LYS A 826 9.92 -21.46 -26.38
N LEU A 827 10.42 -21.61 -27.59
CA LEU A 827 10.43 -20.55 -28.61
C LEU A 827 9.04 -20.40 -29.24
N LYS A 828 8.77 -19.22 -29.84
CA LYS A 828 7.54 -19.00 -30.64
C LYS A 828 7.38 -20.01 -31.79
N SER A 829 8.49 -20.55 -32.30
CA SER A 829 8.52 -21.63 -33.30
C SER A 829 7.98 -22.97 -32.78
N GLY A 830 7.81 -23.12 -31.46
CA GLY A 830 7.35 -24.35 -30.80
C GLY A 830 8.48 -25.25 -30.29
N GLU A 831 9.74 -24.91 -30.55
CA GLU A 831 10.91 -25.66 -30.09
C GLU A 831 11.16 -25.44 -28.59
N ILE A 832 11.56 -26.50 -27.89
CA ILE A 832 12.06 -26.38 -26.52
C ILE A 832 13.54 -26.07 -26.60
N ILE A 833 14.02 -25.11 -25.81
CA ILE A 833 15.42 -24.68 -25.77
C ILE A 833 16.02 -24.82 -24.38
N TRP A 834 17.28 -25.27 -24.35
CA TRP A 834 18.18 -25.16 -23.22
C TRP A 834 19.41 -24.37 -23.66
N HIS A 835 19.85 -23.44 -22.82
CA HIS A 835 21.06 -22.67 -23.08
C HIS A 835 22.05 -22.87 -21.92
N PHE A 836 23.32 -23.06 -22.24
CA PHE A 836 24.39 -23.38 -21.30
C PHE A 836 25.58 -22.48 -21.51
N ASN A 837 26.24 -22.09 -20.43
CA ASN A 837 27.59 -21.54 -20.43
C ASN A 837 28.53 -22.58 -19.84
N VAL A 838 29.10 -23.42 -20.71
CA VAL A 838 29.84 -24.62 -20.30
C VAL A 838 31.28 -24.25 -19.96
N PRO A 839 31.75 -24.46 -18.72
CA PRO A 839 33.15 -24.23 -18.36
C PRO A 839 34.08 -25.18 -19.13
N VAL A 840 35.15 -24.64 -19.72
CA VAL A 840 36.13 -25.42 -20.52
C VAL A 840 37.58 -25.29 -20.04
N GLY A 841 37.78 -24.82 -18.80
CA GLY A 841 39.10 -24.59 -18.22
C GLY A 841 39.67 -23.19 -18.50
N HIS A 842 40.80 -22.84 -17.87
CA HIS A 842 41.47 -21.53 -17.98
C HIS A 842 40.57 -20.29 -17.77
N GLY A 843 39.50 -20.41 -16.99
CA GLY A 843 38.53 -19.32 -16.80
C GLY A 843 37.69 -19.00 -18.04
N LYS A 844 37.65 -19.92 -19.01
CA LYS A 844 36.85 -19.80 -20.24
C LYS A 844 35.56 -20.62 -20.16
N VAL A 845 34.54 -20.15 -20.87
CA VAL A 845 33.26 -20.82 -21.06
C VAL A 845 32.90 -20.90 -22.55
N VAL A 846 32.06 -21.87 -22.91
CA VAL A 846 31.51 -22.00 -24.28
C VAL A 846 29.99 -21.93 -24.20
N PRO A 847 29.35 -20.98 -24.90
CA PRO A 847 27.90 -20.93 -25.00
C PRO A 847 27.40 -22.04 -25.93
N ILE A 848 26.52 -22.90 -25.42
CA ILE A 848 25.90 -24.01 -26.17
C ILE A 848 24.39 -23.92 -26.02
N SER A 849 23.68 -24.07 -27.12
CA SER A 849 22.23 -24.15 -27.16
C SER A 849 21.77 -25.50 -27.69
N ILE A 850 20.80 -26.11 -27.00
CA ILE A 850 20.15 -27.36 -27.42
C ILE A 850 18.69 -27.07 -27.70
N PHE A 851 18.21 -27.53 -28.85
CA PHE A 851 16.82 -27.36 -29.27
C PHE A 851 16.21 -28.72 -29.55
N ILE A 852 14.96 -28.89 -29.14
CA ILE A 852 14.19 -30.11 -29.39
C ILE A 852 12.87 -29.78 -30.10
N ARG A 853 12.57 -30.60 -31.11
CA ARG A 853 11.35 -30.51 -31.91
C ARG A 853 10.79 -31.89 -32.22
N LEU A 854 9.49 -32.08 -31.96
CA LEU A 854 8.75 -33.28 -32.33
C LEU A 854 8.03 -33.07 -33.68
N HIS A 855 8.05 -34.06 -34.58
CA HIS A 855 7.36 -33.99 -35.86
C HIS A 855 5.84 -33.93 -35.69
N LYS A 856 5.17 -33.08 -36.47
CA LYS A 856 3.72 -32.87 -36.37
C LYS A 856 2.87 -34.11 -36.63
N ASN A 857 3.30 -35.02 -37.51
CA ASN A 857 2.48 -36.17 -37.96
C ASN A 857 3.19 -37.54 -37.90
N LYS A 858 4.37 -37.63 -37.27
CA LYS A 858 5.20 -38.85 -37.27
C LYS A 858 5.93 -39.01 -35.94
N ASN A 859 6.31 -40.23 -35.56
CA ASN A 859 7.14 -40.51 -34.39
C ASN A 859 8.62 -40.16 -34.69
N SER A 860 8.91 -38.88 -34.89
CA SER A 860 10.23 -38.38 -35.26
C SER A 860 10.61 -37.16 -34.41
N LEU A 861 11.78 -37.22 -33.78
CA LEU A 861 12.33 -36.19 -32.90
C LEU A 861 13.62 -35.63 -33.53
N GLU A 862 13.68 -34.31 -33.66
CA GLU A 862 14.91 -33.58 -34.03
C GLU A 862 15.53 -32.98 -32.76
N ILE A 863 16.83 -33.20 -32.59
CA ILE A 863 17.66 -32.53 -31.57
C ILE A 863 18.74 -31.73 -32.29
N LYS A 864 18.74 -30.42 -32.12
CA LYS A 864 19.72 -29.50 -32.70
C LYS A 864 20.67 -29.03 -31.60
N PHE A 865 21.97 -29.16 -31.85
CA PHE A 865 23.05 -28.62 -31.03
C PHE A 865 23.68 -27.44 -31.77
N GLU A 866 23.81 -26.32 -31.10
CA GLU A 866 24.36 -25.09 -31.65
C GLU A 866 25.44 -24.58 -30.68
N ARG A 867 26.59 -24.21 -31.24
CA ARG A 867 27.54 -23.40 -30.49
C ARG A 867 27.30 -21.96 -30.88
N ASP A 868 26.86 -21.17 -29.91
CA ASP A 868 26.50 -19.78 -30.18
C ASP A 868 27.76 -18.96 -30.51
N LEU A 869 27.59 -17.89 -31.28
CA LEU A 869 28.66 -16.94 -31.54
C LEU A 869 29.04 -16.24 -30.24
N LYS A 870 30.33 -15.94 -30.09
CA LYS A 870 30.86 -15.19 -28.96
C LYS A 870 30.17 -13.82 -28.87
N SER A 871 29.75 -13.49 -27.65
CA SER A 871 29.15 -12.20 -27.30
C SER A 871 30.22 -11.16 -26.93
N SER A 872 29.81 -10.04 -26.32
CA SER A 872 30.74 -9.06 -25.74
C SER A 872 31.48 -9.57 -24.49
N ASN A 873 31.18 -10.80 -24.03
CA ASN A 873 31.75 -11.38 -22.83
C ASN A 873 33.19 -11.89 -23.05
N PRO A 874 34.20 -11.35 -22.34
CA PRO A 874 35.61 -11.72 -22.55
C PRO A 874 35.97 -13.14 -22.10
N VAL A 875 35.14 -13.78 -21.25
CA VAL A 875 35.39 -15.17 -20.80
C VAL A 875 34.88 -16.23 -21.78
N GLU A 876 34.15 -15.85 -22.83
CA GLU A 876 33.73 -16.79 -23.87
C GLU A 876 34.90 -17.17 -24.79
N LEU A 877 34.87 -18.40 -25.30
CA LEU A 877 35.86 -18.94 -26.23
C LEU A 877 35.72 -18.29 -27.62
N GLU A 878 36.83 -18.03 -28.31
CA GLU A 878 36.77 -17.40 -29.65
C GLU A 878 36.06 -18.30 -30.67
N ASP A 879 35.34 -17.69 -31.62
CA ASP A 879 34.50 -18.42 -32.59
C ASP A 879 35.29 -19.39 -33.46
N ASN A 880 36.57 -19.12 -33.73
CA ASN A 880 37.44 -19.99 -34.53
C ASN A 880 38.03 -21.18 -33.76
N GLU A 881 37.98 -21.16 -32.43
CA GLU A 881 38.49 -22.27 -31.63
C GLU A 881 37.58 -23.49 -31.77
N LEU A 882 38.15 -24.70 -31.73
CA LEU A 882 37.39 -25.93 -31.91
C LEU A 882 36.99 -26.52 -30.55
N ILE A 883 35.76 -27.03 -30.46
CA ILE A 883 35.34 -27.94 -29.38
C ILE A 883 34.89 -29.29 -29.97
N GLU A 884 34.95 -30.33 -29.14
CA GLU A 884 34.32 -31.61 -29.43
C GLU A 884 33.08 -31.79 -28.56
N LEU A 885 31.96 -32.19 -29.16
CA LEU A 885 30.71 -32.51 -28.47
C LEU A 885 30.51 -34.02 -28.46
N ILE A 886 30.37 -34.59 -27.27
CA ILE A 886 29.97 -35.98 -27.06
C ILE A 886 28.47 -36.02 -26.74
N VAL A 887 27.70 -36.81 -27.48
CA VAL A 887 26.25 -36.99 -27.30
C VAL A 887 25.94 -38.46 -27.10
N ARG A 888 25.25 -38.78 -26.01
CA ARG A 888 24.97 -40.16 -25.61
C ARG A 888 23.48 -40.35 -25.33
N PHE A 889 22.91 -41.43 -25.86
CA PHE A 889 21.49 -41.74 -25.70
C PHE A 889 21.29 -42.99 -24.84
N ASP A 890 20.26 -42.95 -24.02
CA ASP A 890 19.77 -44.08 -23.24
C ASP A 890 18.39 -44.49 -23.78
N ILE A 891 18.22 -45.79 -24.00
CA ILE A 891 17.07 -46.43 -24.64
C ILE A 891 16.39 -47.43 -23.70
N GLU A 892 15.14 -47.75 -24.02
CA GLU A 892 14.31 -48.75 -23.34
C GLU A 892 13.42 -49.48 -24.37
N ASP A 893 12.72 -50.54 -23.97
CA ASP A 893 11.60 -51.12 -24.72
C ASP A 893 10.42 -51.35 -23.79
N ARG A 894 9.62 -50.32 -23.51
CA ARG A 894 8.47 -50.42 -22.59
C ARG A 894 7.28 -49.53 -22.93
N ASN A 895 6.12 -49.91 -22.42
CA ASN A 895 4.96 -49.03 -22.33
C ASN A 895 5.20 -47.92 -21.28
N SER A 896 4.69 -46.72 -21.54
CA SER A 896 4.93 -45.53 -20.71
C SER A 896 4.46 -45.65 -19.26
N HIS A 897 3.50 -46.52 -18.97
CA HIS A 897 2.97 -46.77 -17.61
C HIS A 897 3.75 -47.82 -16.82
N HIS A 898 4.67 -48.54 -17.44
CA HIS A 898 5.53 -49.54 -16.80
C HIS A 898 6.96 -49.01 -16.62
N ILE A 899 7.78 -49.77 -15.91
CA ILE A 899 9.22 -49.52 -15.72
C ILE A 899 10.03 -50.65 -16.34
N SER A 900 11.25 -50.36 -16.79
CA SER A 900 12.20 -51.38 -17.22
C SER A 900 12.99 -51.91 -16.01
N LYS A 901 13.03 -53.22 -15.84
CA LYS A 901 13.93 -53.92 -14.91
C LYS A 901 14.76 -54.92 -15.69
N ILE A 902 16.08 -54.80 -15.60
CA ILE A 902 17.00 -55.52 -16.46
C ILE A 902 17.49 -56.78 -15.76
N ASP A 903 17.40 -57.91 -16.46
CA ASP A 903 18.05 -59.17 -16.11
C ASP A 903 19.09 -59.57 -17.18
N ASN A 904 19.75 -60.71 -16.99
CA ASN A 904 20.75 -61.20 -17.94
C ASN A 904 20.16 -61.56 -19.32
N GLU A 905 18.88 -61.93 -19.40
CA GLU A 905 18.22 -62.26 -20.66
C GLU A 905 17.96 -60.98 -21.47
N ILE A 906 17.37 -59.96 -20.85
CA ILE A 906 17.13 -58.64 -21.43
C ILE A 906 18.45 -57.99 -21.85
N LYS A 907 19.49 -58.11 -21.02
CA LYS A 907 20.82 -57.59 -21.31
C LYS A 907 21.37 -58.15 -22.61
N ASN A 908 21.37 -59.48 -22.76
CA ASN A 908 21.82 -60.14 -23.98
C ASN A 908 20.89 -59.85 -25.16
N TYR A 909 19.57 -59.81 -24.92
CA TYR A 909 18.57 -59.56 -25.94
C TYR A 909 18.74 -58.16 -26.54
N TRP A 910 18.70 -57.09 -25.76
CA TRP A 910 18.80 -55.72 -26.27
C TRP A 910 20.12 -55.45 -26.96
N SER A 911 21.25 -55.92 -26.41
CA SER A 911 22.55 -55.80 -27.07
C SER A 911 22.58 -56.49 -28.43
N SER A 912 21.92 -57.66 -28.58
CA SER A 912 21.81 -58.36 -29.87
C SER A 912 20.90 -57.66 -30.90
N LYS A 913 20.06 -56.71 -30.47
CA LYS A 913 19.11 -55.98 -31.34
C LYS A 913 19.61 -54.61 -31.78
N ILE A 914 20.87 -54.27 -31.50
CA ILE A 914 21.52 -53.06 -31.98
C ILE A 914 22.26 -53.37 -33.29
N ASN A 915 21.89 -52.63 -34.34
CA ASN A 915 22.60 -52.63 -35.61
C ASN A 915 23.28 -51.28 -35.81
N ILE A 916 24.60 -51.27 -36.01
CA ILE A 916 25.35 -50.06 -36.30
C ILE A 916 25.09 -49.65 -37.75
N THR A 917 24.89 -48.35 -37.96
CA THR A 917 24.81 -47.73 -39.28
C THR A 917 25.97 -46.74 -39.44
N LYS A 918 26.25 -46.30 -40.67
CA LYS A 918 27.37 -45.38 -40.95
C LYS A 918 27.34 -44.10 -40.10
N ASN A 919 26.14 -43.60 -39.81
CA ASN A 919 25.92 -42.31 -39.13
C ASN A 919 25.12 -42.49 -37.82
N GLY A 920 25.12 -43.67 -37.19
CA GLY A 920 24.38 -43.91 -35.94
C GLY A 920 23.99 -45.36 -35.71
N PHE A 921 22.86 -45.62 -35.06
CA PHE A 921 22.44 -46.98 -34.71
C PHE A 921 20.93 -47.20 -34.86
N LYS A 922 20.56 -48.46 -35.07
CA LYS A 922 19.19 -48.93 -35.15
C LYS A 922 18.93 -49.96 -34.06
N PHE A 923 17.93 -49.72 -33.22
CA PHE A 923 17.46 -50.63 -32.18
C PHE A 923 16.16 -51.28 -32.63
N THR A 924 16.12 -52.60 -32.74
CA THR A 924 14.98 -53.36 -33.28
C THR A 924 14.56 -54.51 -32.34
N PRO A 925 13.98 -54.19 -31.17
CA PRO A 925 13.48 -55.21 -30.25
C PRO A 925 12.29 -56.01 -30.81
N ASP A 926 11.53 -55.46 -31.75
CA ASP A 926 10.44 -56.15 -32.46
C ASP A 926 10.24 -55.56 -33.87
N LYS A 927 9.56 -56.31 -34.76
CA LYS A 927 9.25 -55.86 -36.14
C LYS A 927 8.42 -54.56 -36.17
N ASN A 928 7.61 -54.31 -35.15
CA ASN A 928 6.77 -53.12 -35.05
C ASN A 928 7.37 -52.07 -34.10
N ARG A 929 8.61 -52.27 -33.62
CA ARG A 929 9.30 -51.33 -32.72
C ARG A 929 10.72 -51.16 -33.18
N ILE A 930 10.91 -50.17 -34.05
CA ILE A 930 12.18 -49.90 -34.70
C ILE A 930 12.58 -48.46 -34.42
N LEU A 931 13.55 -48.26 -33.53
CA LEU A 931 14.16 -46.95 -33.30
C LEU A 931 15.40 -46.80 -34.20
N ASN A 932 15.48 -45.69 -34.92
CA ASN A 932 16.61 -45.32 -35.77
C ASN A 932 17.14 -43.96 -35.33
N VAL A 933 18.38 -43.92 -34.81
CA VAL A 933 19.05 -42.70 -34.36
C VAL A 933 20.19 -42.37 -35.33
N ILE A 934 20.08 -41.23 -36.00
CA ILE A 934 21.00 -40.80 -37.06
C ILE A 934 21.57 -39.42 -36.74
N PHE A 935 22.89 -39.30 -36.82
CA PHE A 935 23.65 -38.07 -36.66
C PHE A 935 24.59 -37.88 -37.87
N ASN A 936 24.16 -37.07 -38.85
CA ASN A 936 24.79 -37.01 -40.17
C ASN A 936 26.26 -36.54 -40.20
N ASP A 937 26.71 -35.81 -39.18
CA ASP A 937 28.06 -35.21 -39.11
C ASP A 937 28.86 -35.67 -37.88
N ALA A 938 28.53 -36.83 -37.30
CA ALA A 938 29.18 -37.34 -36.11
C ALA A 938 29.69 -38.77 -36.32
N ASN A 939 30.80 -39.09 -35.65
CA ASN A 939 31.29 -40.45 -35.55
C ASN A 939 30.57 -41.17 -34.40
N TYR A 940 30.04 -42.36 -34.66
CA TYR A 940 29.41 -43.20 -33.64
C TYR A 940 30.42 -44.23 -33.10
N PHE A 941 30.48 -44.35 -31.78
CA PHE A 941 31.35 -45.29 -31.05
C PHE A 941 30.48 -46.26 -30.27
N MET A 942 30.64 -47.56 -30.54
CA MET A 942 29.94 -48.63 -29.82
C MET A 942 30.67 -48.93 -28.52
N GLU A 943 30.22 -48.31 -27.44
CA GLU A 943 30.69 -48.56 -26.08
C GLU A 943 29.48 -48.66 -25.17
N SER A 944 28.95 -49.85 -24.91
CA SER A 944 27.67 -49.99 -24.23
C SER A 944 27.77 -49.76 -22.71
N GLU A 945 26.78 -49.09 -22.12
CA GLU A 945 26.64 -48.88 -20.67
C GLU A 945 25.26 -49.32 -20.16
N TRP A 946 25.21 -49.81 -18.92
CA TRP A 946 23.96 -50.12 -18.22
C TRP A 946 23.89 -49.28 -16.94
N TYR A 947 22.72 -48.70 -16.69
CA TYR A 947 22.44 -47.94 -15.48
C TYR A 947 21.35 -48.67 -14.71
N HIS A 948 21.62 -48.98 -13.45
CA HIS A 948 20.70 -49.69 -12.56
C HIS A 948 20.13 -48.74 -11.52
N ASP A 949 18.89 -49.02 -11.09
CA ASP A 949 18.21 -48.35 -9.98
C ASP A 949 18.15 -46.82 -10.12
N ILE A 950 17.86 -46.33 -11.34
CA ILE A 950 17.58 -44.91 -11.54
C ILE A 950 16.31 -44.56 -10.79
N GLN A 951 16.44 -43.63 -9.84
CA GLN A 951 15.38 -43.22 -8.94
C GLN A 951 14.43 -42.21 -9.62
N HIS A 952 13.14 -42.53 -9.58
CA HIS A 952 12.04 -41.67 -10.00
C HIS A 952 11.38 -41.04 -8.76
N SER A 953 11.93 -39.94 -8.27
CA SER A 953 11.48 -39.31 -7.02
C SER A 953 9.99 -38.96 -6.99
N GLU A 954 9.41 -38.50 -8.10
CA GLU A 954 7.97 -38.18 -8.14
C GLU A 954 7.08 -39.42 -8.05
N ASP A 955 7.51 -40.53 -8.64
CA ASP A 955 6.74 -41.77 -8.62
C ASP A 955 6.82 -42.44 -7.24
N ILE A 956 7.95 -42.31 -6.55
CA ILE A 956 8.09 -42.71 -5.14
C ILE A 956 7.16 -41.90 -4.25
N GLU A 957 7.08 -40.58 -4.45
CA GLU A 957 6.17 -39.70 -3.69
C GLU A 957 4.69 -40.08 -3.93
N ARG A 958 4.36 -40.49 -5.17
CA ARG A 958 3.03 -41.04 -5.53
C ARG A 958 2.79 -42.47 -5.00
N CYS A 959 3.75 -43.06 -4.30
CA CYS A 959 3.69 -44.44 -3.77
C CYS A 959 3.50 -45.51 -4.85
N ILE A 960 4.16 -45.35 -6.01
CA ILE A 960 4.19 -46.36 -7.10
C ILE A 960 5.64 -46.76 -7.43
N ASP A 961 5.82 -47.74 -8.32
CA ASP A 961 7.15 -48.22 -8.76
C ASP A 961 8.02 -47.07 -9.28
N GLY A 962 9.10 -46.77 -8.55
CA GLY A 962 9.93 -45.60 -8.78
C GLY A 962 11.40 -45.88 -9.05
N TYR A 963 11.75 -47.07 -9.55
CA TYR A 963 13.13 -47.42 -9.93
C TYR A 963 13.15 -48.13 -11.27
N SER A 964 13.93 -47.64 -12.23
CA SER A 964 14.12 -48.31 -13.52
C SER A 964 15.59 -48.44 -13.91
N ASP A 965 15.85 -49.35 -14.83
CA ASP A 965 17.17 -49.56 -15.40
C ASP A 965 17.19 -49.05 -16.85
N LEU A 966 18.31 -48.48 -17.32
CA LEU A 966 18.48 -47.96 -18.69
C LEU A 966 19.68 -48.57 -19.41
N TYR A 967 19.57 -48.67 -20.72
CA TYR A 967 20.64 -49.14 -21.60
C TYR A 967 21.14 -48.05 -22.53
N SER A 968 22.45 -47.88 -22.64
CA SER A 968 23.07 -46.95 -23.58
C SER A 968 23.96 -47.70 -24.57
N PRO A 969 23.62 -47.79 -25.87
CA PRO A 969 24.38 -48.59 -26.84
C PRO A 969 25.79 -48.06 -27.15
N GLY A 970 26.01 -46.76 -26.96
CA GLY A 970 27.24 -46.06 -27.35
C GLY A 970 27.04 -44.54 -27.37
N TYR A 971 28.01 -43.80 -27.91
CA TYR A 971 27.96 -42.34 -28.00
C TYR A 971 28.41 -41.82 -29.36
N PHE A 972 28.00 -40.59 -29.67
CA PHE A 972 28.40 -39.84 -30.85
C PHE A 972 29.46 -38.82 -30.46
N LYS A 973 30.41 -38.55 -31.37
CA LYS A 973 31.40 -37.48 -31.23
C LYS A 973 31.41 -36.61 -32.49
N THR A 974 31.23 -35.30 -32.33
CA THR A 974 31.28 -34.31 -33.41
C THR A 974 32.12 -33.10 -33.00
N LYS A 975 32.49 -32.27 -33.97
CA LYS A 975 33.23 -31.02 -33.79
C LYS A 975 32.32 -29.81 -34.07
N LEU A 976 32.54 -28.71 -33.33
CA LEU A 976 31.81 -27.45 -33.46
C LEU A 976 32.75 -26.24 -33.30
N ILE A 977 32.65 -25.27 -34.21
CA ILE A 977 33.15 -23.89 -34.06
C ILE A 977 32.00 -22.91 -33.78
N GLY A 978 32.30 -21.64 -33.49
CA GLY A 978 31.28 -20.61 -33.22
C GLY A 978 30.33 -20.42 -34.41
N GLY A 979 29.03 -20.50 -34.15
CA GLY A 979 27.97 -20.45 -35.17
C GLY A 979 27.65 -21.79 -35.84
N ASP A 980 28.39 -22.87 -35.55
CA ASP A 980 28.09 -24.19 -36.11
C ASP A 980 26.82 -24.78 -35.50
N THR A 981 26.08 -25.50 -36.35
CA THR A 981 24.87 -26.25 -35.97
C THR A 981 25.01 -27.71 -36.39
N LYS A 982 24.61 -28.62 -35.50
CA LYS A 982 24.62 -30.08 -35.71
C LYS A 982 23.28 -30.69 -35.30
N LYS A 983 22.76 -31.64 -36.07
CA LYS A 983 21.41 -32.21 -35.88
C LYS A 983 21.42 -33.73 -35.74
N VAL A 984 20.62 -34.22 -34.80
CA VAL A 984 20.33 -35.65 -34.57
C VAL A 984 18.85 -35.89 -34.84
N PHE A 985 18.55 -37.01 -35.52
CA PHE A 985 17.19 -37.46 -35.76
C PHE A 985 16.97 -38.81 -35.08
N ALA A 986 15.91 -38.92 -34.28
CA ALA A 986 15.45 -40.17 -33.70
C ALA A 986 14.04 -40.50 -34.22
N ASN A 987 13.90 -41.63 -34.91
CA ASN A 987 12.69 -42.00 -35.63
C ASN A 987 12.20 -43.37 -35.19
N VAL A 988 10.89 -43.52 -34.96
CA VAL A 988 10.26 -44.81 -34.63
C VAL A 988 9.30 -45.21 -35.74
N ASN A 989 9.61 -46.32 -36.43
CA ASN A 989 8.83 -46.86 -37.55
C ASN A 989 8.57 -45.89 -38.71
N CYS A 990 9.37 -44.84 -38.88
CA CYS A 990 9.25 -43.88 -39.98
C CYS A 990 10.60 -43.49 -40.56
N GLU A 991 10.58 -42.91 -41.76
CA GLU A 991 11.77 -42.37 -42.41
C GLU A 991 12.22 -41.04 -41.80
N ASN A 992 13.49 -40.67 -42.03
CA ASN A 992 14.05 -39.39 -41.62
C ASN A 992 13.30 -38.23 -42.29
N GLN A 993 13.00 -37.19 -41.52
CA GLN A 993 12.39 -35.96 -42.04
C GLN A 993 13.34 -34.78 -41.81
N ILE A 994 13.53 -33.96 -42.84
CA ILE A 994 14.38 -32.76 -42.78
C ILE A 994 13.45 -31.55 -42.54
N TYR A 995 13.72 -30.80 -41.48
CA TYR A 995 12.94 -29.60 -41.15
C TYR A 995 13.58 -28.34 -41.73
N LYS A 996 12.74 -27.37 -42.12
CA LYS A 996 13.18 -25.99 -42.37
C LYS A 996 13.61 -25.34 -41.05
N ASN A 997 14.69 -24.56 -41.10
CA ASN A 997 15.18 -23.77 -39.98
C ASN A 997 14.13 -22.71 -39.59
N SER A 998 13.90 -22.53 -38.30
CA SER A 998 13.12 -21.46 -37.69
C SER A 998 14.05 -20.33 -37.24
N ASN A 999 13.54 -19.10 -37.26
CA ASN A 999 14.24 -17.96 -36.67
C ASN A 999 14.03 -17.93 -35.15
N PHE A 1000 15.07 -17.57 -34.41
CA PHE A 1000 15.03 -17.38 -32.96
C PHE A 1000 14.23 -16.12 -32.58
N SER A 1001 13.38 -16.21 -31.56
CA SER A 1001 12.69 -15.07 -30.94
C SER A 1001 12.39 -15.41 -29.48
N ASP A 1002 12.82 -14.55 -28.57
CA ASP A 1002 12.69 -14.64 -27.11
C ASP A 1002 11.57 -13.76 -26.54
N GLU A 1003 10.78 -13.12 -27.42
CA GLU A 1003 9.73 -12.19 -27.00
C GLU A 1003 8.64 -12.89 -26.18
N PRO A 1004 8.18 -12.26 -25.08
CA PRO A 1004 7.01 -12.73 -24.34
C PRO A 1004 5.79 -12.89 -25.24
N ILE A 1005 4.97 -13.90 -24.95
CA ILE A 1005 3.73 -14.17 -25.67
C ILE A 1005 2.54 -13.61 -24.89
N LYS A 1006 1.52 -13.09 -25.58
CA LYS A 1006 0.27 -12.68 -24.91
C LYS A 1006 -0.43 -13.90 -24.32
N LEU A 1007 -1.05 -13.75 -23.15
CA LEU A 1007 -1.73 -14.86 -22.47
C LEU A 1007 -2.75 -15.58 -23.38
N GLU A 1008 -3.59 -14.83 -24.10
CA GLU A 1008 -4.58 -15.40 -25.02
C GLU A 1008 -3.94 -16.26 -26.12
N GLU A 1009 -2.84 -15.76 -26.70
CA GLU A 1009 -2.09 -16.48 -27.74
C GLU A 1009 -1.43 -17.74 -27.17
N ALA A 1010 -0.89 -17.67 -25.95
CA ALA A 1010 -0.32 -18.82 -25.26
C ALA A 1010 -1.36 -19.91 -24.98
N LEU A 1011 -2.56 -19.53 -24.52
CA LEU A 1011 -3.68 -20.45 -24.29
C LEU A 1011 -4.15 -21.10 -25.59
N LYS A 1012 -4.34 -20.30 -26.66
CA LYS A 1012 -4.69 -20.80 -28.00
C LYS A 1012 -3.66 -21.81 -28.52
N ASN A 1013 -2.37 -21.53 -28.34
CA ASN A 1013 -1.29 -22.44 -28.73
C ASN A 1013 -1.25 -23.71 -27.87
N SER A 1014 -1.58 -23.61 -26.57
CA SER A 1014 -1.57 -24.75 -25.65
C SER A 1014 -2.74 -25.71 -25.91
N ILE A 1015 -3.92 -25.20 -26.26
CA ILE A 1015 -5.10 -26.01 -26.64
C ILE A 1015 -4.76 -26.98 -27.78
N LYS A 1016 -4.04 -26.49 -28.80
CA LYS A 1016 -3.65 -27.29 -29.97
C LYS A 1016 -2.78 -28.51 -29.62
N SER A 1017 -2.04 -28.47 -28.51
CA SER A 1017 -1.20 -29.60 -28.08
C SER A 1017 -1.98 -30.83 -27.63
N PHE A 1018 -3.28 -30.69 -27.34
CA PHE A 1018 -4.14 -31.79 -26.92
C PHE A 1018 -5.00 -32.36 -28.06
N ILE A 1019 -5.10 -31.63 -29.18
CA ILE A 1019 -5.90 -32.04 -30.34
C ILE A 1019 -5.08 -33.04 -31.18
N VAL A 1020 -5.66 -34.21 -31.41
CA VAL A 1020 -5.01 -35.32 -32.12
C VAL A 1020 -5.93 -35.88 -33.19
N LYS A 1021 -5.36 -36.52 -34.20
CA LYS A 1021 -6.07 -37.23 -35.24
C LYS A 1021 -6.70 -38.50 -34.66
N ARG A 1022 -7.97 -38.75 -34.99
CA ARG A 1022 -8.63 -40.04 -34.78
C ARG A 1022 -9.39 -40.40 -36.04
N ASP A 1023 -8.98 -41.51 -36.66
CA ASP A 1023 -9.52 -42.00 -37.93
C ASP A 1023 -9.53 -40.88 -38.99
N ASP A 1024 -10.71 -40.49 -39.48
CA ASP A 1024 -10.89 -39.42 -40.46
C ASP A 1024 -11.19 -38.04 -39.81
N CYS A 1025 -11.33 -38.00 -38.49
CA CYS A 1025 -11.66 -36.81 -37.70
C CYS A 1025 -10.55 -36.48 -36.66
N LYS A 1026 -10.93 -35.76 -35.61
CA LYS A 1026 -10.04 -35.35 -34.51
C LYS A 1026 -10.65 -35.75 -33.16
N SER A 1027 -9.79 -35.84 -32.15
CA SER A 1027 -10.14 -36.07 -30.76
C SER A 1027 -9.23 -35.25 -29.85
N ILE A 1028 -9.46 -35.31 -28.54
CA ILE A 1028 -8.70 -34.57 -27.53
C ILE A 1028 -8.09 -35.57 -26.54
N ILE A 1029 -6.79 -35.47 -26.31
CA ILE A 1029 -6.14 -36.19 -25.21
C ILE A 1029 -6.54 -35.53 -23.89
N ALA A 1030 -7.16 -36.28 -22.97
CA ALA A 1030 -7.70 -35.73 -21.73
C ALA A 1030 -6.60 -35.23 -20.77
N GLY A 1031 -5.41 -35.83 -20.83
CA GLY A 1031 -4.26 -35.37 -20.06
C GLY A 1031 -3.02 -36.20 -20.32
N TYR A 1032 -1.94 -35.54 -20.73
CA TYR A 1032 -0.62 -36.17 -20.79
C TYR A 1032 -0.02 -36.27 -19.38
N PRO A 1033 0.78 -37.30 -19.08
CA PRO A 1033 1.04 -38.48 -19.91
C PRO A 1033 0.01 -39.60 -19.73
N TRP A 1034 -0.94 -39.47 -18.78
CA TRP A 1034 -1.70 -40.61 -18.25
C TRP A 1034 -2.90 -41.08 -19.08
N PHE A 1035 -3.59 -40.16 -19.73
CA PHE A 1035 -4.87 -40.44 -20.36
C PHE A 1035 -4.76 -40.41 -21.88
N LEU A 1036 -5.67 -41.17 -22.51
CA LEU A 1036 -5.97 -41.08 -23.93
C LEU A 1036 -7.15 -40.10 -24.11
N ASP A 1037 -7.96 -40.29 -25.13
CA ASP A 1037 -9.16 -39.49 -25.32
C ASP A 1037 -10.35 -40.04 -24.54
N TRP A 1038 -10.85 -39.18 -23.64
CA TRP A 1038 -11.96 -39.45 -22.73
C TRP A 1038 -13.11 -38.50 -23.07
N GLY A 1039 -14.31 -39.04 -23.25
CA GLY A 1039 -15.43 -38.30 -23.83
C GLY A 1039 -15.90 -37.15 -22.97
N ARG A 1040 -16.12 -37.39 -21.67
CA ARG A 1040 -16.55 -36.34 -20.74
C ARG A 1040 -15.58 -35.15 -20.74
N ASP A 1041 -14.29 -35.40 -20.54
CA ASP A 1041 -13.24 -34.38 -20.47
C ASP A 1041 -13.07 -33.64 -21.80
N SER A 1042 -13.15 -34.36 -22.92
CA SER A 1042 -13.11 -33.78 -24.26
C SER A 1042 -14.24 -32.79 -24.47
N LEU A 1043 -15.47 -33.16 -24.10
CA LEU A 1043 -16.65 -32.33 -24.33
C LEU A 1043 -16.70 -31.09 -23.42
N ILE A 1044 -16.17 -31.19 -22.20
CA ILE A 1044 -15.97 -30.02 -21.33
C ILE A 1044 -14.96 -29.06 -21.96
N SER A 1045 -13.83 -29.59 -22.43
CA SER A 1045 -12.73 -28.81 -23.01
C SER A 1045 -13.10 -28.17 -24.35
N LEU A 1046 -14.03 -28.76 -25.09
CA LEU A 1046 -14.46 -28.31 -26.41
C LEU A 1046 -15.03 -26.89 -26.41
N ARG A 1047 -15.63 -26.45 -25.30
CA ARG A 1047 -16.13 -25.08 -25.13
C ARG A 1047 -15.00 -24.06 -25.19
N GLY A 1048 -13.82 -24.41 -24.67
CA GLY A 1048 -12.60 -23.61 -24.79
C GLY A 1048 -12.06 -23.57 -26.21
N ILE A 1049 -12.13 -24.69 -26.95
CA ILE A 1049 -11.75 -24.78 -28.37
C ILE A 1049 -12.66 -23.88 -29.24
N ILE A 1050 -13.97 -23.91 -28.99
CA ILE A 1050 -14.96 -23.07 -29.67
C ILE A 1050 -14.72 -21.58 -29.34
N ALA A 1051 -14.48 -21.25 -28.07
CA ALA A 1051 -14.16 -19.89 -27.66
C ALA A 1051 -12.83 -19.38 -28.25
N ALA A 1052 -11.90 -20.28 -28.54
CA ALA A 1052 -10.62 -20.01 -29.18
C ALA A 1052 -10.70 -19.86 -30.72
N ASP A 1053 -11.90 -19.93 -31.31
CA ASP A 1053 -12.18 -19.87 -32.75
C ASP A 1053 -11.58 -21.04 -33.57
N LEU A 1054 -11.35 -22.20 -32.93
CA LEU A 1054 -10.91 -23.43 -33.59
C LEU A 1054 -12.12 -24.26 -34.06
N LEU A 1055 -12.93 -23.67 -34.94
CA LEU A 1055 -14.24 -24.22 -35.30
C LEU A 1055 -14.14 -25.50 -36.14
N ASP A 1056 -13.17 -25.61 -37.05
CA ASP A 1056 -12.98 -26.83 -37.86
C ASP A 1056 -12.57 -28.01 -36.97
N GLU A 1057 -11.67 -27.79 -36.02
CA GLU A 1057 -11.33 -28.79 -35.01
C GLU A 1057 -12.54 -29.18 -34.16
N ALA A 1058 -13.33 -28.20 -33.71
CA ALA A 1058 -14.49 -28.45 -32.88
C ALA A 1058 -15.56 -29.28 -33.62
N GLU A 1059 -15.77 -28.99 -34.90
CA GLU A 1059 -16.67 -29.75 -35.77
C GLU A 1059 -16.22 -31.20 -35.93
N ASP A 1060 -14.95 -31.43 -36.28
CA ASP A 1060 -14.38 -32.78 -36.41
C ASP A 1060 -14.55 -33.59 -35.11
N ILE A 1061 -14.32 -32.97 -33.95
CA ILE A 1061 -14.45 -33.61 -32.64
C ILE A 1061 -15.91 -33.94 -32.34
N LEU A 1062 -16.86 -33.03 -32.59
CA LEU A 1062 -18.28 -33.30 -32.37
C LEU A 1062 -18.79 -34.45 -33.26
N ILE A 1063 -18.42 -34.47 -34.54
CA ILE A 1063 -18.77 -35.56 -35.48
C ILE A 1063 -18.17 -36.87 -34.99
N GLN A 1064 -16.90 -36.87 -34.58
CA GLN A 1064 -16.23 -38.06 -34.07
C GLN A 1064 -16.95 -38.62 -32.82
N TYR A 1065 -17.32 -37.78 -31.86
CA TYR A 1065 -18.03 -38.23 -30.66
C TYR A 1065 -19.48 -38.63 -30.94
N ALA A 1066 -20.16 -37.96 -31.88
CA ALA A 1066 -21.48 -38.39 -32.36
C ALA A 1066 -21.45 -39.79 -32.97
N SER A 1067 -20.39 -40.13 -33.71
CA SER A 1067 -20.23 -41.46 -34.31
C SER A 1067 -20.09 -42.60 -33.28
N PHE A 1068 -19.74 -42.28 -32.03
CA PHE A 1068 -19.67 -43.24 -30.93
C PHE A 1068 -20.97 -43.34 -30.12
N GLU A 1069 -22.01 -42.59 -30.50
CA GLU A 1069 -23.31 -42.66 -29.84
C GLU A 1069 -23.91 -44.07 -29.95
N GLU A 1070 -24.44 -44.56 -28.83
CA GLU A 1070 -25.18 -45.83 -28.76
C GLU A 1070 -26.21 -45.74 -27.64
N GLU A 1071 -27.48 -45.92 -27.98
CA GLU A 1071 -28.63 -45.88 -27.04
C GLU A 1071 -28.68 -44.62 -26.15
N GLY A 1072 -28.29 -43.47 -26.71
CA GLY A 1072 -28.26 -42.16 -26.05
C GLY A 1072 -27.02 -41.91 -25.19
N THR A 1073 -26.03 -42.78 -25.24
CA THR A 1073 -24.80 -42.69 -24.44
C THR A 1073 -23.57 -42.35 -25.29
N ILE A 1074 -22.60 -41.69 -24.69
CA ILE A 1074 -21.28 -41.38 -25.28
C ILE A 1074 -20.22 -42.10 -24.44
N PRO A 1075 -19.19 -42.73 -25.04
CA PRO A 1075 -18.14 -43.41 -24.28
C PRO A 1075 -17.39 -42.44 -23.36
N ASN A 1076 -17.14 -42.89 -22.14
CA ASN A 1076 -16.30 -42.18 -21.19
C ASN A 1076 -14.82 -42.29 -21.57
N MET A 1077 -14.36 -43.48 -21.97
CA MET A 1077 -12.97 -43.74 -22.34
C MET A 1077 -12.92 -44.56 -23.63
N ILE A 1078 -12.07 -44.13 -24.58
CA ILE A 1078 -11.88 -44.80 -25.86
C ILE A 1078 -10.46 -45.41 -25.88
N ARG A 1079 -10.35 -46.74 -25.97
CA ARG A 1079 -9.06 -47.45 -26.02
C ARG A 1079 -8.84 -48.05 -27.41
N GLY A 1080 -8.19 -47.28 -28.28
CA GLY A 1080 -8.05 -47.65 -29.69
C GLY A 1080 -9.41 -47.80 -30.36
N ASN A 1081 -9.81 -49.01 -30.72
CA ASN A 1081 -11.14 -49.27 -31.30
C ASN A 1081 -12.20 -49.67 -30.26
N ASP A 1082 -11.85 -49.73 -28.97
CA ASP A 1082 -12.78 -50.11 -27.90
C ASP A 1082 -13.43 -48.87 -27.26
N SER A 1083 -14.73 -48.69 -27.52
CA SER A 1083 -15.58 -47.63 -26.95
C SER A 1083 -16.58 -48.17 -25.91
N LYS A 1084 -16.38 -49.40 -25.39
CA LYS A 1084 -17.36 -50.03 -24.48
C LYS A 1084 -17.48 -49.36 -23.12
N ASN A 1085 -16.46 -48.62 -22.68
CA ASN A 1085 -16.52 -47.92 -21.41
C ASN A 1085 -17.45 -46.70 -21.55
N ARG A 1086 -18.68 -46.84 -21.07
CA ARG A 1086 -19.75 -45.83 -21.12
C ARG A 1086 -20.20 -45.41 -19.71
N GLU A 1087 -19.33 -45.52 -18.70
CA GLU A 1087 -19.62 -45.15 -17.31
C GLU A 1087 -19.60 -43.62 -17.11
N THR A 1088 -20.47 -42.91 -17.83
CA THR A 1088 -20.63 -41.46 -17.73
C THR A 1088 -22.06 -41.07 -18.10
N SER A 1089 -22.84 -40.61 -17.10
CA SER A 1089 -24.20 -40.14 -17.35
C SER A 1089 -24.25 -38.70 -17.84
N ASP A 1090 -23.19 -37.92 -17.63
CA ASP A 1090 -23.14 -36.50 -17.94
C ASP A 1090 -22.44 -36.17 -19.27
N ALA A 1091 -21.67 -37.09 -19.88
CA ALA A 1091 -21.05 -36.83 -21.18
C ALA A 1091 -22.06 -36.46 -22.29
N PRO A 1092 -23.24 -37.13 -22.44
CA PRO A 1092 -24.24 -36.70 -23.42
C PRO A 1092 -24.78 -35.28 -23.14
N LEU A 1093 -24.89 -34.88 -21.87
CA LEU A 1093 -25.33 -33.53 -21.50
C LEU A 1093 -24.28 -32.49 -21.91
N TRP A 1094 -23.00 -32.77 -21.69
CA TRP A 1094 -21.90 -31.93 -22.17
C TRP A 1094 -21.84 -31.88 -23.70
N PHE A 1095 -22.15 -32.98 -24.37
CA PHE A 1095 -22.26 -33.02 -25.83
C PHE A 1095 -23.30 -32.02 -26.34
N PHE A 1096 -24.51 -32.02 -25.76
CA PHE A 1096 -25.54 -31.03 -26.14
C PHE A 1096 -25.12 -29.59 -25.87
N VAL A 1097 -24.48 -29.32 -24.73
CA VAL A 1097 -23.96 -27.98 -24.41
C VAL A 1097 -22.90 -27.55 -25.43
N ALA A 1098 -21.96 -28.43 -25.79
CA ALA A 1098 -20.92 -28.13 -26.76
C ALA A 1098 -21.48 -27.92 -28.18
N CYS A 1099 -22.44 -28.74 -28.62
CA CYS A 1099 -23.16 -28.53 -29.88
C CYS A 1099 -23.87 -27.17 -29.91
N LYS A 1100 -24.56 -26.81 -28.82
CA LYS A 1100 -25.22 -25.50 -28.71
C LYS A 1100 -24.21 -24.35 -28.79
N ASP A 1101 -23.12 -24.42 -28.03
CA ASP A 1101 -22.07 -23.41 -28.05
C ASP A 1101 -21.44 -23.27 -29.44
N PHE A 1102 -21.21 -24.40 -30.14
CA PHE A 1102 -20.69 -24.43 -31.51
C PHE A 1102 -21.66 -23.80 -32.52
N ILE A 1103 -22.93 -24.21 -32.52
CA ILE A 1103 -23.97 -23.68 -33.42
C ILE A 1103 -24.13 -22.18 -33.24
N ASN A 1104 -24.21 -21.71 -31.99
CA ASN A 1104 -24.32 -20.28 -31.70
C ASN A 1104 -23.10 -19.50 -32.22
N LYS A 1105 -21.90 -20.08 -32.11
CA LYS A 1105 -20.65 -19.44 -32.53
C LYS A 1105 -20.47 -19.45 -34.05
N LYS A 1106 -20.83 -20.54 -34.73
CA LYS A 1106 -20.74 -20.70 -36.19
C LYS A 1106 -21.93 -20.05 -36.93
N ASN A 1107 -23.04 -19.83 -36.22
CA ASN A 1107 -24.31 -19.35 -36.74
C ASN A 1107 -24.86 -20.25 -37.86
N ASP A 1108 -24.86 -21.57 -37.62
CA ASP A 1108 -25.27 -22.59 -38.59
C ASP A 1108 -26.02 -23.75 -37.90
N ASP A 1109 -27.35 -23.69 -37.93
CA ASP A 1109 -28.23 -24.72 -37.35
C ASP A 1109 -28.22 -26.02 -38.16
N SER A 1110 -27.77 -26.00 -39.42
CA SER A 1110 -27.76 -27.18 -40.28
C SER A 1110 -26.77 -28.25 -39.81
N PHE A 1111 -25.82 -27.88 -38.94
CA PHE A 1111 -24.86 -28.78 -38.31
C PHE A 1111 -25.51 -29.97 -37.60
N ILE A 1112 -26.71 -29.79 -36.99
CA ILE A 1112 -27.41 -30.86 -36.27
C ILE A 1112 -27.72 -32.08 -37.16
N PHE A 1113 -27.77 -31.89 -38.48
CA PHE A 1113 -28.04 -32.96 -39.44
C PHE A 1113 -26.80 -33.70 -39.95
N LYS A 1114 -25.59 -33.27 -39.56
CA LYS A 1114 -24.35 -33.97 -39.92
C LYS A 1114 -24.18 -35.22 -39.07
N LYS A 1115 -23.80 -36.33 -39.72
CA LYS A 1115 -23.52 -37.63 -39.11
C LYS A 1115 -22.07 -38.01 -39.28
#